data_AF-A0A026WG72-F1
#
_entry.id   AF-A0A026WG72-F1
#
_cell.length_a   1.000
_cell.length_b   1.000
_cell.length_c   1.000
_cell.angle_alpha   90.00
_cell.angle_beta   90.00
_cell.angle_gamma   90.00
#
_symmetry.space_group_name_H-M   'P 1'
#
loop_
_entity.id
_entity.type
_entity.pdbx_description
1 polymer ?
#
loop_
_entity_poly.entity_id
_entity_poly.type
_entity_poly.pdbx_seq_one_letter_code
_entity_poly.pdbx_strand_id
1 'polypeptide(L)'
;MQYHAISFARVGFTVDVVGYPGSSPMKEVVESPRIQVHYLRPPPELRNRLPLFLRYVVKVIWQTVDLLWSLLFKRIPNTLIIQNPPAIPTIPVCWFYCVLMETQFIIDWHNYAYSLMSLGEDHILFKLAKHIEITFGRRATNNFCVTRAMKNDLIRWHIYSKVIHDEPADDFRPISLKEKNEFLCKLAEKYALSISDSLRRSGFIVSSTSWTKDEDFLLLFNALQEYENACDNEELNLPDLICVITGKGPLRDFYMAIVASKKWKHVQVRTLWLENEDYPKILATADLGICLHTSSSGLDLPMKIVNMFGCGLPVCAYNFYCLSELVRHNENGLVFASENELAQQLKMWFHDFPNNDAQQQLREKFQKNMFTSLVQRNAWCNGILTQEIDYNLNKKYPDQYHSYIAASYVKFVEGAGARPVPIWIGANDSYYEDILSKINGVLWPGGATYFYPNEGYADAGAAIYRIAKTINKRGEHFPILGICLGFELLTYVAANRVEHRSNCSSQNQPLPLEFKPDFRKSNLFKNAPWDVVEILQEENVTANYHRYCVTEEASDLHRVNLSDKFRVMSLNRDTKGLEFISTLEHKNYPFYGIQFHPEKNLYEWVTGKNIPHGRNAARISQYFANFFVNEARKNLRRFASKQEEERSLIYNYPITYTALQNSTYLQCYMFKKSDRNGLTMDNAV
;
A
#
# COMPACT_ATOMS: atom_id res chain seq x y z
N MET A 1 16.38 15.30 -4.73
CA MET A 1 17.47 14.80 -5.62
C MET A 1 18.48 13.82 -5.02
N GLN A 2 19.02 14.00 -3.80
CA GLN A 2 20.04 13.06 -3.27
C GLN A 2 19.51 11.60 -3.13
N TYR A 3 18.27 11.42 -2.67
CA TYR A 3 17.63 10.09 -2.60
C TYR A 3 17.44 9.44 -3.98
N HIS A 4 17.05 10.22 -5.00
CA HIS A 4 17.01 9.74 -6.39
C HIS A 4 18.38 9.23 -6.83
N ALA A 5 19.46 9.98 -6.54
CA ALA A 5 20.81 9.58 -6.91
C ALA A 5 21.24 8.26 -6.26
N ILE A 6 20.94 8.06 -4.98
CA ILE A 6 21.19 6.80 -4.26
C ILE A 6 20.38 5.67 -4.88
N SER A 7 19.08 5.87 -5.13
CA SER A 7 18.20 4.86 -5.74
C SER A 7 18.72 4.38 -7.10
N PHE A 8 19.13 5.32 -7.96
CA PHE A 8 19.73 4.99 -9.26
C PHE A 8 21.10 4.32 -9.12
N ALA A 9 21.94 4.74 -8.18
CA ALA A 9 23.23 4.08 -7.94
C ALA A 9 23.07 2.63 -7.45
N ARG A 10 22.08 2.37 -6.57
CA ARG A 10 21.77 1.03 -6.03
C ARG A 10 21.36 0.05 -7.13
N VAL A 11 20.66 0.51 -8.17
CA VAL A 11 20.27 -0.33 -9.33
C VAL A 11 21.27 -0.30 -10.49
N GLY A 12 22.46 0.27 -10.25
CA GLY A 12 23.61 0.13 -11.14
C GLY A 12 23.89 1.30 -12.09
N PHE A 13 23.15 2.40 -12.01
CA PHE A 13 23.43 3.58 -12.83
C PHE A 13 24.64 4.35 -12.29
N THR A 14 25.34 5.06 -13.19
CA THR A 14 26.26 6.13 -12.81
C THR A 14 25.49 7.44 -12.82
N VAL A 15 25.63 8.23 -11.77
CA VAL A 15 24.80 9.43 -11.53
C VAL A 15 25.69 10.64 -11.34
N ASP A 16 25.43 11.68 -12.13
CA ASP A 16 26.01 13.00 -11.95
C ASP A 16 24.94 13.93 -11.33
N VAL A 17 25.17 14.42 -10.12
CA VAL A 17 24.27 15.33 -9.40
C VAL A 17 24.76 16.76 -9.59
N VAL A 18 23.94 17.62 -10.20
CA VAL A 18 24.26 19.04 -10.40
C VAL A 18 23.44 19.89 -9.43
N GLY A 19 24.11 20.76 -8.64
CA GLY A 19 23.42 21.60 -7.66
C GLY A 19 24.29 22.70 -7.08
N TYR A 20 23.72 23.55 -6.21
CA TYR A 20 24.49 24.58 -5.51
C TYR A 20 25.20 24.01 -4.27
N PRO A 21 26.36 24.59 -3.88
CA PRO A 21 27.00 24.27 -2.61
C PRO A 21 26.15 24.81 -1.45
N GLY A 22 26.38 24.28 -0.25
CA GLY A 22 25.65 24.67 0.95
C GLY A 22 25.83 23.64 2.06
N SER A 23 24.80 22.85 2.31
CA SER A 23 24.86 21.72 3.23
C SER A 23 25.72 20.58 2.68
N SER A 24 26.47 19.92 3.56
CA SER A 24 27.20 18.69 3.22
C SER A 24 26.23 17.61 2.67
N PRO A 25 26.56 16.94 1.55
CA PRO A 25 25.77 15.80 1.06
C PRO A 25 25.73 14.65 2.06
N MET A 26 24.75 13.75 1.91
CA MET A 26 24.66 12.53 2.72
C MET A 26 25.91 11.65 2.53
N LYS A 27 26.33 10.96 3.60
CA LYS A 27 27.51 10.07 3.57
C LYS A 27 27.44 9.07 2.42
N GLU A 28 26.29 8.43 2.21
CA GLU A 28 26.06 7.46 1.13
C GLU A 28 26.24 8.07 -0.28
N VAL A 29 25.98 9.36 -0.46
CA VAL A 29 26.22 10.06 -1.74
C VAL A 29 27.71 10.28 -1.97
N VAL A 30 28.44 10.67 -0.92
CA VAL A 30 29.88 10.99 -1.00
C VAL A 30 30.73 9.71 -1.13
N GLU A 31 30.33 8.64 -0.45
CA GLU A 31 31.06 7.37 -0.40
C GLU A 31 30.78 6.50 -1.63
N SER A 32 29.70 6.75 -2.38
CA SER A 32 29.34 5.96 -3.55
C SER A 32 30.28 6.21 -4.72
N PRO A 33 30.97 5.18 -5.26
CA PRO A 33 31.84 5.34 -6.42
C PRO A 33 31.06 5.62 -7.73
N ARG A 34 29.73 5.45 -7.70
CA ARG A 34 28.84 5.66 -8.86
C ARG A 34 28.22 7.05 -8.90
N ILE A 35 28.36 7.85 -7.85
CA ILE A 35 27.77 9.19 -7.77
C ILE A 35 28.88 10.24 -7.80
N GLN A 36 28.71 11.26 -8.63
CA GLN A 36 29.58 12.44 -8.65
C GLN A 36 28.74 13.69 -8.47
N VAL A 37 29.17 14.57 -7.55
CA VAL A 37 28.50 15.85 -7.29
C VAL A 37 29.26 16.98 -7.99
N HIS A 38 28.54 17.75 -8.80
CA HIS A 38 29.05 18.91 -9.54
C HIS A 38 28.36 20.17 -9.04
N TYR A 39 29.17 21.12 -8.56
CA TYR A 39 28.65 22.35 -7.98
C TYR A 39 28.54 23.47 -9.01
N LEU A 40 27.37 24.09 -9.07
CA LEU A 40 27.12 25.34 -9.77
C LEU A 40 27.71 26.52 -9.01
N ARG A 41 28.18 27.53 -9.74
CA ARG A 41 28.73 28.76 -9.18
C ARG A 41 27.59 29.69 -8.75
N PRO A 42 27.53 30.13 -7.48
CA PRO A 42 26.51 31.06 -7.05
C PRO A 42 26.60 32.37 -7.86
N PRO A 43 25.46 33.02 -8.16
CA PRO A 43 25.46 34.30 -8.87
C PRO A 43 26.20 35.36 -8.05
N PRO A 44 26.92 36.30 -8.71
CA PRO A 44 27.66 37.34 -8.02
C PRO A 44 26.74 38.21 -7.17
N GLU A 45 27.18 38.53 -5.94
CA GLU A 45 26.45 39.42 -5.03
C GLU A 45 26.51 40.87 -5.53
N LEU A 46 25.55 41.26 -6.35
CA LEU A 46 25.39 42.62 -6.85
C LEU A 46 24.73 43.50 -5.77
N ARG A 47 25.46 43.79 -4.70
CA ARG A 47 25.00 44.59 -3.56
C ARG A 47 24.70 46.02 -3.99
N ASN A 48 23.44 46.46 -3.90
CA ASN A 48 22.92 47.83 -4.08
C ASN A 48 23.32 48.66 -5.32
N ARG A 49 24.12 48.13 -6.25
CA ARG A 49 24.60 48.87 -7.45
C ARG A 49 23.63 48.88 -8.64
N LEU A 50 22.60 48.02 -8.63
CA LEU A 50 21.63 47.89 -9.72
C LEU A 50 20.18 47.90 -9.20
N PRO A 51 19.20 48.40 -9.98
CA PRO A 51 17.77 48.20 -9.73
C PRO A 51 17.40 46.71 -9.58
N LEU A 52 16.38 46.41 -8.77
CA LEU A 52 15.97 45.03 -8.41
C LEU A 52 15.70 44.16 -9.66
N PHE A 53 15.02 44.71 -10.66
CA PHE A 53 14.75 44.03 -11.93
C PHE A 53 16.03 43.59 -12.64
N LEU A 54 17.02 44.49 -12.78
CA LEU A 54 18.29 44.19 -13.43
C LEU A 54 19.10 43.15 -12.66
N ARG A 55 18.98 43.10 -11.32
CA ARG A 55 19.60 42.01 -10.52
C ARG A 55 19.01 40.65 -10.86
N TYR A 56 17.69 40.54 -11.01
CA TYR A 56 17.05 39.29 -11.42
C TYR A 56 17.47 38.88 -12.84
N VAL A 57 17.56 39.83 -13.77
CA VAL A 57 18.04 39.55 -15.14
C VAL A 57 19.47 39.02 -15.12
N VAL A 58 20.39 39.70 -14.42
CA VAL A 58 21.78 39.24 -14.33
C VAL A 58 21.88 37.89 -13.64
N LYS A 59 21.08 37.65 -12.58
CA LYS A 59 21.00 36.34 -11.93
C LYS A 59 20.56 35.25 -12.90
N VAL A 60 19.50 35.46 -13.66
CA VAL A 60 19.00 34.47 -14.63
C VAL A 60 20.03 34.21 -15.73
N ILE A 61 20.69 35.24 -16.27
CA ILE A 61 21.76 35.08 -17.27
C ILE A 61 22.92 34.25 -16.69
N TRP A 62 23.38 34.60 -15.49
CA TRP A 62 24.46 33.86 -14.83
C TRP A 62 24.10 32.38 -14.63
N GLN A 63 22.93 32.11 -14.08
CA GLN A 63 22.46 30.74 -13.84
C GLN A 63 22.29 29.96 -15.16
N THR A 64 21.87 30.64 -16.23
CA THR A 64 21.75 30.04 -17.57
C THR A 64 23.11 29.60 -18.10
N VAL A 65 24.10 30.51 -18.07
CA VAL A 65 25.45 30.24 -18.57
C VAL A 65 26.14 29.17 -17.74
N ASP A 66 26.09 29.28 -16.42
CA ASP A 66 26.78 28.35 -15.52
C ASP A 66 26.17 26.93 -15.56
N LEU A 67 24.84 26.82 -15.63
CA LEU A 67 24.16 25.53 -15.79
C LEU A 67 24.48 24.90 -17.14
N LEU A 68 24.36 25.66 -18.25
CA LEU A 68 24.65 25.14 -19.58
C LEU A 68 26.12 24.72 -19.70
N TRP A 69 27.05 25.53 -19.20
CA TRP A 69 28.47 25.19 -19.12
C TRP A 69 28.68 23.91 -18.31
N SER A 70 28.05 23.80 -17.14
CA SER A 70 28.15 22.61 -16.30
C SER A 70 27.58 21.36 -16.94
N LEU A 71 26.63 21.46 -17.87
CA LEU A 71 26.10 20.30 -18.60
C LEU A 71 26.97 19.90 -19.81
N LEU A 72 27.52 20.87 -20.54
CA LEU A 72 28.31 20.63 -21.76
C LEU A 72 29.70 20.02 -21.50
N PHE A 73 30.32 20.34 -20.36
CA PHE A 73 31.67 19.88 -20.02
C PHE A 73 31.70 18.62 -19.14
N LYS A 74 30.60 17.86 -19.13
CA LYS A 74 30.46 16.62 -18.36
C LYS A 74 30.16 15.45 -19.29
N ARG A 75 30.09 14.26 -18.71
CA ARG A 75 29.68 13.06 -19.45
C ARG A 75 28.27 13.27 -19.98
N ILE A 76 28.05 12.92 -21.25
CA ILE A 76 26.74 13.00 -21.88
C ILE A 76 25.86 11.91 -21.27
N PRO A 77 24.77 12.26 -20.56
CA PRO A 77 23.92 11.26 -19.94
C PRO A 77 22.89 10.73 -20.96
N ASN A 78 22.45 9.48 -20.78
CA ASN A 78 21.29 8.95 -21.51
C ASN A 78 19.98 9.65 -21.09
N THR A 79 19.90 10.05 -19.82
CA THR A 79 18.71 10.65 -19.20
C THR A 79 19.13 11.80 -18.28
N LEU A 80 18.44 12.94 -18.42
CA LEU A 80 18.55 14.08 -17.53
C LEU A 80 17.22 14.28 -16.80
N ILE A 81 17.27 14.26 -15.47
CA ILE A 81 16.10 14.44 -14.60
C ILE A 81 16.26 15.75 -13.85
N ILE A 82 15.20 16.56 -13.85
CA ILE A 82 15.10 17.75 -13.00
C ILE A 82 13.94 17.59 -12.01
N GLN A 83 14.12 18.16 -10.81
CA GLN A 83 13.03 18.35 -9.86
C GLN A 83 12.55 19.78 -9.97
N ASN A 84 11.27 19.98 -10.29
CA ASN A 84 10.66 21.29 -10.37
C ASN A 84 9.92 21.62 -9.08
N PRO A 85 10.12 22.82 -8.48
CA PRO A 85 10.93 23.98 -8.94
C PRO A 85 12.45 23.88 -8.66
N PRO A 86 13.32 24.72 -9.28
CA PRO A 86 13.03 25.95 -10.03
C PRO A 86 12.77 25.75 -11.54
N ALA A 87 11.86 26.56 -12.10
CA ALA A 87 11.58 26.58 -13.55
C ALA A 87 12.54 27.50 -14.35
N ILE A 88 12.84 28.69 -13.82
CA ILE A 88 13.65 29.72 -14.50
C ILE A 88 15.07 29.74 -13.90
N PRO A 89 16.15 29.59 -14.71
CA PRO A 89 16.19 29.21 -16.13
C PRO A 89 16.28 27.69 -16.36
N THR A 90 16.20 26.88 -15.32
CA THR A 90 16.55 25.45 -15.32
C THR A 90 15.82 24.64 -16.39
N ILE A 91 14.49 24.73 -16.46
CA ILE A 91 13.69 23.92 -17.39
C ILE A 91 14.10 24.20 -18.86
N PRO A 92 14.10 25.47 -19.35
CA PRO A 92 14.51 25.77 -20.72
C PRO A 92 15.95 25.33 -21.04
N VAL A 93 16.89 25.54 -20.12
CA VAL A 93 18.31 25.21 -20.34
C VAL A 93 18.51 23.70 -20.42
N CYS A 94 17.92 22.95 -19.50
CA CYS A 94 18.00 21.49 -19.50
C CYS A 94 17.32 20.90 -20.73
N TRP A 95 16.14 21.40 -21.12
CA TRP A 95 15.49 20.96 -22.36
C TRP A 95 16.35 21.23 -23.60
N PHE A 96 16.92 22.43 -23.71
CA PHE A 96 17.78 22.80 -24.84
C PHE A 96 19.01 21.89 -24.92
N TYR A 97 19.66 21.63 -23.79
CA TYR A 97 20.75 20.66 -23.70
C TYR A 97 20.32 19.27 -24.16
N CYS A 98 19.16 18.77 -23.69
CA CYS A 98 18.67 17.45 -24.07
C CYS A 98 18.38 17.32 -25.57
N VAL A 99 17.86 18.37 -26.21
CA VAL A 99 17.68 18.40 -27.66
C VAL A 99 19.02 18.38 -28.39
N LEU A 100 20.00 19.16 -27.94
CA LEU A 100 21.33 19.24 -28.58
C LEU A 100 22.12 17.92 -28.47
N MET A 101 21.98 17.22 -27.34
CA MET A 101 22.76 16.03 -27.02
C MET A 101 22.00 14.71 -27.21
N GLU A 102 20.78 14.74 -27.74
CA GLU A 102 19.88 13.58 -27.91
C GLU A 102 19.62 12.80 -26.59
N THR A 103 19.57 13.51 -25.47
CA THR A 103 19.32 12.97 -24.13
C THR A 103 17.82 12.97 -23.80
N GLN A 104 17.34 11.97 -23.06
CA GLN A 104 15.96 11.94 -22.55
C GLN A 104 15.75 13.03 -21.48
N PHE A 105 14.75 13.90 -21.66
CA PHE A 105 14.44 14.96 -20.69
C PHE A 105 13.26 14.56 -19.81
N ILE A 106 13.47 14.48 -18.49
CA ILE A 106 12.45 14.08 -17.52
C ILE A 106 12.25 15.18 -16.48
N ILE A 107 10.98 15.51 -16.21
CA ILE A 107 10.60 16.45 -15.15
C ILE A 107 9.87 15.70 -14.03
N ASP A 108 10.42 15.81 -12.83
CA ASP A 108 9.80 15.39 -11.57
C ASP A 108 9.09 16.60 -10.92
N TRP A 109 7.76 16.62 -11.00
CA TRP A 109 6.91 17.72 -10.55
C TRP A 109 6.55 17.56 -9.07
N HIS A 110 7.13 18.42 -8.23
CA HIS A 110 6.83 18.51 -6.80
C HIS A 110 5.95 19.72 -6.49
N ASN A 111 6.23 20.86 -7.13
CA ASN A 111 5.39 22.06 -7.01
C ASN A 111 5.47 22.89 -8.30
N TYR A 112 4.72 23.99 -8.36
CA TYR A 112 4.83 24.95 -9.46
C TYR A 112 5.70 26.14 -9.07
N ALA A 113 6.62 26.51 -9.95
CA ALA A 113 7.50 27.65 -9.74
C ALA A 113 6.69 28.95 -9.69
N TYR A 114 5.62 29.08 -10.50
CA TYR A 114 4.77 30.27 -10.46
C TYR A 114 3.98 30.41 -9.16
N SER A 115 3.58 29.31 -8.49
CA SER A 115 2.81 29.37 -7.25
C SER A 115 3.68 29.77 -6.06
N LEU A 116 4.94 29.30 -6.01
CA LEU A 116 5.88 29.65 -4.93
C LEU A 116 6.25 31.14 -4.90
N MET A 117 6.15 31.85 -6.03
CA MET A 117 6.58 33.26 -6.08
C MET A 117 5.67 34.20 -5.29
N SER A 118 4.45 33.78 -4.88
CA SER A 118 3.47 34.63 -4.16
C SER A 118 3.23 35.98 -4.85
N LEU A 119 3.33 36.03 -6.18
CA LEU A 119 3.07 37.21 -7.00
C LEU A 119 1.66 37.09 -7.58
N GLY A 120 0.94 38.22 -7.71
CA GLY A 120 -0.39 38.23 -8.33
C GLY A 120 -0.35 37.71 -9.77
N GLU A 121 -1.45 37.14 -10.25
CA GLU A 121 -1.52 36.48 -11.56
C GLU A 121 -1.14 37.40 -12.72
N ASP A 122 -1.32 38.71 -12.55
CA ASP A 122 -0.97 39.70 -13.55
C ASP A 122 0.52 40.02 -13.66
N HIS A 123 1.32 39.60 -12.68
CA HIS A 123 2.74 39.88 -12.65
C HIS A 123 3.50 39.14 -13.76
N ILE A 124 4.42 39.83 -14.44
CA ILE A 124 5.15 39.31 -15.61
C ILE A 124 5.91 38.01 -15.28
N LEU A 125 6.59 37.97 -14.13
CA LEU A 125 7.33 36.76 -13.70
C LEU A 125 6.42 35.56 -13.43
N PHE A 126 5.20 35.78 -12.93
CA PHE A 126 4.22 34.72 -12.73
C PHE A 126 3.81 34.13 -14.07
N LYS A 127 3.42 35.00 -15.03
CA LYS A 127 3.05 34.60 -16.40
C LYS A 127 4.21 33.88 -17.11
N LEU A 128 5.44 34.36 -16.94
CA LEU A 128 6.64 33.76 -17.53
C LEU A 128 6.94 32.36 -16.97
N ALA A 129 6.94 32.21 -15.64
CA ALA A 129 7.19 30.90 -15.00
C ALA A 129 6.13 29.88 -15.43
N LYS A 130 4.84 30.26 -15.38
CA LYS A 130 3.72 29.43 -15.83
C LYS A 130 3.84 29.05 -17.31
N HIS A 131 4.21 30.00 -18.17
CA HIS A 131 4.41 29.72 -19.60
C HIS A 131 5.56 28.74 -19.85
N ILE A 132 6.67 28.87 -19.11
CA ILE A 132 7.81 27.95 -19.19
C ILE A 132 7.40 26.54 -18.74
N GLU A 133 6.76 26.41 -17.58
CA GLU A 133 6.32 25.12 -17.05
C GLU A 133 5.36 24.41 -18.03
N ILE A 134 4.38 25.12 -18.58
CA ILE A 134 3.46 24.58 -19.59
C ILE A 134 4.19 24.16 -20.86
N THR A 135 5.01 25.06 -21.43
CA THR A 135 5.61 24.85 -22.74
C THR A 135 6.61 23.71 -22.74
N PHE A 136 7.49 23.70 -21.75
CA PHE A 136 8.56 22.70 -21.68
C PHE A 136 8.11 21.41 -20.99
N GLY A 137 7.11 21.46 -20.12
CA GLY A 137 6.48 20.24 -19.60
C GLY A 137 5.84 19.38 -20.70
N ARG A 138 5.22 20.01 -21.71
CA ARG A 138 4.71 19.33 -22.92
C ARG A 138 5.81 18.72 -23.78
N ARG A 139 7.01 19.31 -23.74
CA ARG A 139 8.15 18.92 -24.56
C ARG A 139 9.10 17.96 -23.83
N ALA A 140 8.90 17.73 -22.54
CA ALA A 140 9.63 16.72 -21.80
C ALA A 140 9.26 15.32 -22.31
N THR A 141 10.26 14.45 -22.41
CA THR A 141 10.05 13.08 -22.90
C THR A 141 9.20 12.27 -21.93
N ASN A 142 9.44 12.46 -20.63
CA ASN A 142 8.63 11.87 -19.56
C ASN A 142 8.39 12.88 -18.44
N ASN A 143 7.27 12.72 -17.74
CA ASN A 143 6.92 13.53 -16.57
C ASN A 143 6.50 12.61 -15.42
N PHE A 144 6.99 12.88 -14.21
CA PHE A 144 6.51 12.27 -12.96
C PHE A 144 5.93 13.34 -12.05
N CYS A 145 4.94 13.01 -11.22
CA CYS A 145 4.43 13.95 -10.25
C CYS A 145 4.07 13.26 -8.93
N VAL A 146 4.13 14.03 -7.85
CA VAL A 146 3.99 13.54 -6.47
C VAL A 146 2.56 13.14 -6.09
N THR A 147 1.55 13.62 -6.82
CA THR A 147 0.12 13.37 -6.52
C THR A 147 -0.73 13.11 -7.76
N ARG A 148 -1.87 12.44 -7.55
CA ARG A 148 -2.94 12.29 -8.54
C ARG A 148 -3.63 13.63 -8.81
N ALA A 149 -3.79 14.46 -7.78
CA ALA A 149 -4.26 15.82 -7.91
C ALA A 149 -3.41 16.62 -8.90
N MET A 150 -2.08 16.59 -8.75
CA MET A 150 -1.15 17.24 -9.68
C MET A 150 -1.21 16.63 -11.07
N LYS A 151 -1.30 15.30 -11.20
CA LYS A 151 -1.49 14.65 -12.51
C LYS A 151 -2.73 15.19 -13.22
N ASN A 152 -3.86 15.28 -12.52
CA ASN A 152 -5.11 15.79 -13.08
C ASN A 152 -4.98 17.28 -13.48
N ASP A 153 -4.23 18.06 -12.70
CA ASP A 153 -3.94 19.46 -13.00
C ASP A 153 -3.10 19.61 -14.28
N LEU A 154 -1.99 18.86 -14.37
CA LEU A 154 -1.06 18.83 -15.50
C LEU A 154 -1.71 18.40 -16.82
N ILE A 155 -2.71 17.49 -16.77
CA ILE A 155 -3.48 17.08 -17.97
C ILE A 155 -4.17 18.27 -18.63
N ARG A 156 -4.61 19.28 -17.87
CA ARG A 156 -5.21 20.52 -18.43
C ARG A 156 -4.19 21.32 -19.24
N TRP A 157 -2.91 21.13 -18.97
CA TRP A 157 -1.81 21.67 -19.77
C TRP A 157 -1.31 20.68 -20.81
N HIS A 158 -2.02 19.58 -21.09
CA HIS A 158 -1.55 18.50 -21.98
C HIS A 158 -0.18 17.94 -21.59
N ILE A 159 0.12 17.92 -20.30
CA ILE A 159 1.31 17.28 -19.73
C ILE A 159 0.85 15.96 -19.11
N TYR A 160 1.29 14.85 -19.70
CA TYR A 160 0.96 13.52 -19.21
C TYR A 160 2.05 13.05 -18.25
N SER A 161 1.68 12.90 -16.98
CA SER A 161 2.60 12.45 -15.93
C SER A 161 2.20 11.10 -15.32
N LYS A 162 3.20 10.37 -14.83
CA LYS A 162 3.00 9.21 -13.95
C LYS A 162 3.10 9.65 -12.50
N VAL A 163 2.16 9.20 -11.67
CA VAL A 163 2.20 9.50 -10.22
C VAL A 163 3.26 8.63 -9.57
N ILE A 164 4.19 9.26 -8.86
CA ILE A 164 5.19 8.60 -8.01
C ILE A 164 5.13 9.32 -6.67
N HIS A 165 4.53 8.67 -5.69
CA HIS A 165 4.49 9.21 -4.32
C HIS A 165 5.87 9.08 -3.68
N ASP A 166 6.21 10.05 -2.84
CA ASP A 166 7.43 9.99 -2.06
C ASP A 166 7.32 8.97 -0.91
N GLU A 167 8.46 8.35 -0.58
CA GLU A 167 8.62 7.41 0.52
C GLU A 167 9.63 7.94 1.54
N PRO A 168 9.53 7.56 2.82
CA PRO A 168 10.51 7.96 3.82
C PRO A 168 11.84 7.25 3.55
N ALA A 169 12.94 7.92 3.87
CA ALA A 169 14.26 7.28 3.83
C ALA A 169 14.38 6.19 4.91
N ASP A 170 15.29 5.23 4.71
CA ASP A 170 15.49 4.06 5.59
C ASP A 170 15.77 4.45 7.06
N ASP A 171 16.34 5.63 7.30
CA ASP A 171 16.62 6.16 8.65
C ASP A 171 15.34 6.55 9.44
N PHE A 172 14.23 6.81 8.75
CA PHE A 172 12.93 7.08 9.35
C PHE A 172 12.24 5.76 9.65
N ARG A 173 12.56 5.20 10.82
CA ARG A 173 12.00 3.95 11.33
C ARG A 173 11.58 4.08 12.80
N PRO A 174 10.66 3.23 13.28
CA PRO A 174 10.45 3.09 14.72
C PRO A 174 11.76 2.67 15.42
N ILE A 175 11.97 3.18 16.63
CA ILE A 175 13.14 2.88 17.44
C ILE A 175 12.76 1.97 18.61
N SER A 176 13.72 1.18 19.06
CA SER A 176 13.57 0.33 20.25
C SER A 176 13.43 1.18 21.52
N LEU A 177 12.87 0.59 22.58
CA LEU A 177 12.74 1.27 23.88
C LEU A 177 14.12 1.71 24.44
N LYS A 178 15.17 0.92 24.18
CA LYS A 178 16.54 1.26 24.57
C LYS A 178 17.04 2.51 23.82
N GLU A 179 16.93 2.51 22.49
CA GLU A 179 17.30 3.66 21.66
C GLU A 179 16.50 4.92 22.05
N LYS A 180 15.21 4.76 22.37
CA LYS A 180 14.35 5.84 22.86
C LYS A 180 14.89 6.42 24.17
N ASN A 181 15.19 5.59 25.16
CA ASN A 181 15.68 6.04 26.46
C ASN A 181 17.06 6.72 26.36
N GLU A 182 17.98 6.16 25.57
CA GLU A 182 19.29 6.78 25.30
C GLU A 182 19.14 8.16 24.65
N PHE A 183 18.20 8.29 23.70
CA PHE A 183 17.93 9.56 23.04
C PHE A 183 17.27 10.58 23.99
N LEU A 184 16.36 10.15 24.86
CA LEU A 184 15.76 11.01 25.89
C LEU A 184 16.80 11.54 26.88
N CYS A 185 17.75 10.72 27.32
CA CYS A 185 18.88 11.17 28.15
C CYS A 185 19.71 12.23 27.41
N LYS A 186 20.04 11.99 26.14
CA LYS A 186 20.75 12.96 25.29
C LYS A 186 19.97 14.27 25.14
N LEU A 187 18.64 14.22 25.02
CA LEU A 187 17.80 15.42 24.96
C LEU A 187 17.83 16.21 26.27
N ALA A 188 17.78 15.52 27.42
CA ALA A 188 17.87 16.15 28.72
C ALA A 188 19.23 16.82 28.94
N GLU A 189 20.33 16.16 28.60
CA GLU A 189 21.69 16.69 28.76
C GLU A 189 21.98 17.86 27.81
N LYS A 190 21.66 17.71 26.51
CA LYS A 190 22.04 18.68 25.48
C LYS A 190 21.07 19.87 25.38
N TYR A 191 19.79 19.65 25.62
CA TYR A 191 18.75 20.66 25.38
C TYR A 191 17.92 21.00 26.63
N ALA A 192 18.31 20.49 27.81
CA ALA A 192 17.59 20.69 29.08
C ALA A 192 16.10 20.30 28.99
N LEU A 193 15.78 19.29 28.17
CA LEU A 193 14.42 18.81 27.92
C LEU A 193 14.23 17.46 28.59
N SER A 194 13.62 17.46 29.78
CA SER A 194 13.32 16.24 30.53
C SER A 194 11.89 15.78 30.23
N ILE A 195 11.76 14.58 29.67
CA ILE A 195 10.47 13.91 29.46
C ILE A 195 10.36 12.84 30.55
N SER A 196 9.47 13.05 31.52
CA SER A 196 9.28 12.13 32.66
C SER A 196 8.55 10.86 32.21
N ASP A 197 9.09 9.69 32.59
CA ASP A 197 8.49 8.37 32.36
C ASP A 197 7.71 7.87 33.59
N SER A 198 7.19 8.80 34.41
CA SER A 198 6.47 8.50 35.66
C SER A 198 4.98 8.17 35.45
N LEU A 199 4.27 7.81 36.54
CA LEU A 199 2.83 7.50 36.57
C LEU A 199 1.91 8.56 35.91
N ARG A 200 2.40 9.80 35.73
CA ARG A 200 1.72 10.88 35.00
C ARG A 200 2.63 11.41 33.89
N ARG A 201 2.84 10.58 32.85
CA ARG A 201 3.70 10.89 31.69
C ARG A 201 3.17 12.11 30.93
N SER A 202 4.02 13.12 30.73
CA SER A 202 3.71 14.27 29.88
C SER A 202 3.51 13.82 28.43
N GLY A 203 2.52 14.39 27.74
CA GLY A 203 2.32 14.14 26.32
C GLY A 203 3.42 14.82 25.50
N PHE A 204 4.04 14.10 24.57
CA PHE A 204 5.09 14.65 23.73
C PHE A 204 4.63 14.84 22.28
N ILE A 205 4.49 16.09 21.84
CA ILE A 205 4.12 16.42 20.46
C ILE A 205 5.28 17.05 19.70
N VAL A 206 5.39 16.72 18.41
CA VAL A 206 6.41 17.29 17.52
C VAL A 206 5.77 17.90 16.29
N SER A 207 6.15 19.14 15.98
CA SER A 207 5.88 19.75 14.67
C SER A 207 7.20 20.01 13.95
N SER A 208 7.29 19.59 12.70
CA SER A 208 8.46 19.85 11.86
C SER A 208 8.12 20.96 10.88
N THR A 209 9.00 21.94 10.72
CA THR A 209 8.69 23.17 9.96
C THR A 209 9.91 23.78 9.29
N SER A 210 9.65 24.63 8.29
CA SER A 210 10.64 25.50 7.67
C SER A 210 10.41 26.98 8.02
N TRP A 211 9.52 27.27 8.97
CA TRP A 211 9.11 28.61 9.42
C TRP A 211 8.81 29.57 8.24
N THR A 212 8.09 29.06 7.23
CA THR A 212 7.64 29.83 6.06
C THR A 212 6.19 30.27 6.21
N LYS A 213 5.69 31.06 5.26
CA LYS A 213 4.30 31.50 5.21
C LYS A 213 3.30 30.36 4.92
N ASP A 214 3.80 29.22 4.44
CA ASP A 214 2.98 28.04 4.12
C ASP A 214 2.54 27.27 5.38
N GLU A 215 3.02 27.70 6.55
CA GLU A 215 2.80 27.09 7.86
C GLU A 215 2.31 28.17 8.84
N ASP A 216 1.00 28.22 9.07
CA ASP A 216 0.40 29.12 10.06
C ASP A 216 0.42 28.50 11.46
N PHE A 217 1.39 28.90 12.27
CA PHE A 217 1.56 28.43 13.65
C PHE A 217 0.54 29.04 14.62
N LEU A 218 -0.21 30.07 14.24
CA LEU A 218 -1.28 30.59 15.09
C LEU A 218 -2.35 29.52 15.32
N LEU A 219 -2.63 28.68 14.32
CA LEU A 219 -3.55 27.54 14.45
C LEU A 219 -3.14 26.61 15.60
N LEU A 220 -1.85 26.23 15.65
CA LEU A 220 -1.32 25.38 16.71
C LEU A 220 -1.31 26.10 18.06
N PHE A 221 -0.87 27.36 18.11
CA PHE A 221 -0.78 28.08 19.39
C PHE A 221 -2.15 28.39 20.00
N ASN A 222 -3.15 28.66 19.18
CA ASN A 222 -4.53 28.84 19.63
C ASN A 222 -5.11 27.49 20.13
N ALA A 223 -4.84 26.40 19.41
CA ALA A 223 -5.25 25.07 19.87
C ALA A 223 -4.58 24.66 21.20
N LEU A 224 -3.30 25.00 21.38
CA LEU A 224 -2.59 24.80 22.64
C LEU A 224 -3.12 25.69 23.77
N GLN A 225 -3.54 26.93 23.47
CA GLN A 225 -4.22 27.78 24.45
C GLN A 225 -5.54 27.16 24.92
N GLU A 226 -6.32 26.58 24.01
CA GLU A 226 -7.56 25.87 24.34
C GLU A 226 -7.31 24.58 25.13
N TYR A 227 -6.19 23.90 24.87
CA TYR A 227 -5.75 22.75 25.68
C TYR A 227 -5.36 23.20 27.09
N GLU A 228 -4.58 24.27 27.23
CA GLU A 228 -4.20 24.86 28.52
C GLU A 228 -5.43 25.21 29.37
N ASN A 229 -6.42 25.89 28.76
CA ASN A 229 -7.66 26.27 29.45
C ASN A 229 -8.42 25.04 29.95
N ALA A 230 -8.43 23.94 29.19
CA ALA A 230 -9.08 22.69 29.59
C ALA A 230 -8.36 21.99 30.74
N CYS A 231 -7.02 22.09 30.83
CA CYS A 231 -6.26 21.62 31.99
C CYS A 231 -6.62 22.42 33.24
N ASP A 232 -6.66 23.76 33.14
CA ASP A 232 -6.96 24.66 34.27
C ASP A 232 -8.41 24.47 34.78
N ASN A 233 -9.36 24.13 33.91
CA ASN A 233 -10.76 23.88 34.28
C ASN A 233 -11.02 22.49 34.89
N GLU A 234 -10.02 21.59 34.90
CA GLU A 234 -10.14 20.18 35.33
C GLU A 234 -11.28 19.40 34.65
N GLU A 235 -11.74 19.85 33.47
CA GLU A 235 -12.85 19.22 32.72
C GLU A 235 -12.50 17.82 32.21
N LEU A 236 -11.22 17.58 31.95
CA LEU A 236 -10.67 16.37 31.37
C LEU A 236 -9.37 16.00 32.10
N ASN A 237 -9.12 14.72 32.33
CA ASN A 237 -7.86 14.25 32.90
C ASN A 237 -6.74 14.30 31.84
N LEU A 238 -6.15 15.48 31.66
CA LEU A 238 -5.14 15.79 30.66
C LEU A 238 -3.74 15.86 31.29
N PRO A 239 -2.69 15.33 30.62
CA PRO A 239 -1.31 15.53 31.05
C PRO A 239 -0.77 16.90 30.61
N ASP A 240 0.31 17.33 31.25
CA ASP A 240 1.16 18.41 30.74
C ASP A 240 1.68 18.03 29.34
N LEU A 241 1.78 19.03 28.45
CA LEU A 241 2.25 18.83 27.07
C LEU A 241 3.60 19.48 26.83
N ILE A 242 4.50 18.71 26.23
CA ILE A 242 5.75 19.21 25.68
C ILE A 242 5.60 19.25 24.17
N CYS A 243 5.64 20.45 23.60
CA CYS A 243 5.59 20.69 22.16
C CYS A 243 6.97 21.10 21.65
N VAL A 244 7.59 20.23 20.85
CA VAL A 244 8.84 20.55 20.17
C VAL A 244 8.56 20.95 18.73
N ILE A 245 9.06 22.12 18.35
CA ILE A 245 9.01 22.63 16.98
C ILE A 245 10.43 22.61 16.40
N THR A 246 10.66 21.84 15.34
CA THR A 246 12.00 21.67 14.73
C THR A 246 12.15 22.52 13.47
N GLY A 247 13.40 22.78 13.08
CA GLY A 247 13.75 23.41 11.81
C GLY A 247 14.10 24.89 11.90
N LYS A 248 14.40 25.50 10.74
CA LYS A 248 14.91 26.87 10.60
C LYS A 248 14.16 27.62 9.51
N GLY A 249 13.90 28.89 9.76
CA GLY A 249 13.38 29.80 8.75
C GLY A 249 13.06 31.19 9.29
N PRO A 250 12.60 32.08 8.40
CA PRO A 250 12.54 33.52 8.67
C PRO A 250 11.49 33.92 9.72
N LEU A 251 10.40 33.16 9.87
CA LEU A 251 9.32 33.50 10.81
C LEU A 251 9.51 32.92 12.21
N ARG A 252 10.61 32.21 12.48
CA ARG A 252 10.85 31.55 13.77
C ARG A 252 10.77 32.54 14.93
N ASP A 253 11.54 33.62 14.87
CA ASP A 253 11.66 34.55 16.00
C ASP A 253 10.34 35.32 16.24
N PHE A 254 9.59 35.61 15.17
CA PHE A 254 8.24 36.17 15.25
C PHE A 254 7.30 35.27 16.06
N TYR A 255 7.20 33.99 15.70
CA TYR A 255 6.33 33.05 16.41
C TYR A 255 6.81 32.78 17.85
N MET A 256 8.12 32.77 18.09
CA MET A 256 8.66 32.60 19.45
C MET A 256 8.40 33.80 20.36
N ALA A 257 8.33 35.02 19.81
CA ALA A 257 7.87 36.18 20.58
C ALA A 257 6.40 36.01 21.01
N ILE A 258 5.55 35.42 20.16
CA ILE A 258 4.15 35.12 20.50
C ILE A 258 4.09 34.09 21.62
N VAL A 259 4.83 32.97 21.49
CA VAL A 259 4.89 31.94 22.54
C VAL A 259 5.39 32.52 23.87
N ALA A 260 6.42 33.37 23.85
CA ALA A 260 6.95 34.02 25.06
C ALA A 260 5.95 34.96 25.74
N SER A 261 4.97 35.49 24.99
CA SER A 261 3.88 36.30 25.56
C SER A 261 2.80 35.46 26.26
N LYS A 262 2.75 34.14 26.02
CA LYS A 262 1.78 33.23 26.62
C LYS A 262 2.22 32.84 28.04
N LYS A 263 1.25 32.71 28.95
CA LYS A 263 1.46 32.32 30.35
C LYS A 263 0.92 30.92 30.62
N TRP A 264 1.47 29.93 29.92
CA TRP A 264 1.07 28.53 30.05
C TRP A 264 1.77 27.85 31.24
N LYS A 265 1.00 27.12 32.03
CA LYS A 265 1.46 26.27 33.15
C LYS A 265 1.60 24.81 32.71
N HIS A 266 0.67 24.33 31.89
CA HIS A 266 0.60 22.92 31.47
C HIS A 266 1.21 22.65 30.09
N VAL A 267 1.33 23.67 29.25
CA VAL A 267 1.95 23.57 27.92
C VAL A 267 3.35 24.21 27.89
N GLN A 268 4.34 23.44 27.46
CA GLN A 268 5.71 23.90 27.22
C GLN A 268 6.08 23.79 25.73
N VAL A 269 6.34 24.93 25.08
CA VAL A 269 6.85 24.95 23.70
C VAL A 269 8.37 25.15 23.69
N ARG A 270 9.07 24.36 22.87
CA ARG A 270 10.53 24.39 22.70
C ARG A 270 10.90 24.30 21.23
N THR A 271 11.89 25.08 20.81
CA THR A 271 12.46 24.95 19.45
C THR A 271 13.79 24.23 19.50
N LEU A 272 13.97 23.18 18.70
CA LEU A 272 15.21 22.45 18.63
C LEU A 272 15.81 22.49 17.21
N TRP A 273 17.12 22.70 17.16
CA TRP A 273 17.92 22.42 15.97
C TRP A 273 18.56 21.04 16.17
N LEU A 274 18.21 20.10 15.30
CA LEU A 274 18.66 18.71 15.40
C LEU A 274 19.61 18.40 14.25
N GLU A 275 20.61 17.57 14.55
CA GLU A 275 21.44 16.95 13.52
C GLU A 275 20.58 15.97 12.69
N ASN A 276 20.99 15.70 11.45
CA ASN A 276 20.26 14.80 10.55
C ASN A 276 19.99 13.42 11.18
N GLU A 277 20.91 12.91 11.99
CA GLU A 277 20.82 11.61 12.67
C GLU A 277 19.89 11.64 13.91
N ASP A 278 19.60 12.82 14.45
CA ASP A 278 18.73 13.01 15.63
C ASP A 278 17.28 13.33 15.24
N TYR A 279 17.05 13.82 14.03
CA TYR A 279 15.70 14.17 13.55
C TYR A 279 14.75 12.94 13.44
N PRO A 280 15.14 11.80 12.84
CA PRO A 280 14.29 10.60 12.87
C PRO A 280 13.99 10.12 14.30
N LYS A 281 14.97 10.23 15.20
CA LYS A 281 14.84 9.77 16.60
C LYS A 281 13.83 10.60 17.38
N ILE A 282 13.77 11.92 17.17
CA ILE A 282 12.76 12.75 17.84
C ILE A 282 11.35 12.42 17.35
N LEU A 283 11.19 12.15 16.05
CA LEU A 283 9.89 11.75 15.48
C LEU A 283 9.45 10.39 16.06
N ALA A 284 10.35 9.41 16.10
CA ALA A 284 10.06 8.08 16.64
C ALA A 284 9.80 8.09 18.16
N THR A 285 10.25 9.13 18.87
CA THR A 285 10.05 9.28 20.33
C THR A 285 8.71 9.95 20.68
N ALA A 286 8.20 10.80 19.79
CA ALA A 286 6.98 11.57 20.02
C ALA A 286 5.71 10.69 20.08
N ASP A 287 4.68 11.22 20.73
CA ASP A 287 3.37 10.58 20.86
C ASP A 287 2.38 11.02 19.76
N LEU A 288 2.54 12.24 19.23
CA LEU A 288 1.74 12.78 18.13
C LEU A 288 2.54 13.81 17.30
N GLY A 289 2.46 13.69 15.98
CA GLY A 289 3.00 14.64 15.02
C GLY A 289 1.97 15.70 14.61
N ILE A 290 2.36 16.96 14.47
CA ILE A 290 1.50 18.03 13.97
C ILE A 290 2.08 18.60 12.68
N CYS A 291 1.32 18.53 11.59
CA CYS A 291 1.71 19.08 10.30
C CYS A 291 0.76 20.21 9.88
N LEU A 292 1.29 21.43 9.87
CA LEU A 292 0.60 22.65 9.42
C LEU A 292 0.90 22.97 7.95
N HIS A 293 1.79 22.21 7.32
CA HIS A 293 2.30 22.52 5.99
C HIS A 293 1.20 22.36 4.94
N THR A 294 0.95 23.45 4.21
CA THR A 294 0.15 23.44 3.00
C THR A 294 1.04 23.69 1.79
N SER A 295 0.73 23.03 0.67
CA SER A 295 1.42 23.36 -0.57
C SER A 295 0.89 24.67 -1.14
N SER A 296 1.77 25.56 -1.61
CA SER A 296 1.39 26.80 -2.31
C SER A 296 0.46 26.57 -3.52
N SER A 297 0.57 25.41 -4.19
CA SER A 297 -0.33 25.00 -5.27
C SER A 297 -1.54 24.20 -4.78
N GLY A 298 -1.52 23.71 -3.54
CA GLY A 298 -2.48 22.74 -3.01
C GLY A 298 -2.33 21.33 -3.59
N LEU A 299 -1.29 21.07 -4.39
CA LEU A 299 -1.11 19.83 -5.16
C LEU A 299 0.10 19.00 -4.75
N ASP A 300 0.95 19.52 -3.87
CA ASP A 300 2.11 18.82 -3.30
C ASP A 300 1.78 18.21 -1.93
N LEU A 301 2.38 17.07 -1.59
CA LEU A 301 2.19 16.42 -0.30
C LEU A 301 3.30 16.80 0.69
N PRO A 302 2.98 16.99 1.97
CA PRO A 302 3.98 17.29 2.98
C PRO A 302 4.88 16.08 3.23
N MET A 303 6.11 16.14 2.71
CA MET A 303 7.20 15.19 3.02
C MET A 303 7.44 14.99 4.51
N LYS A 304 7.09 15.98 5.33
CA LYS A 304 7.21 15.91 6.79
C LYS A 304 6.31 14.80 7.37
N ILE A 305 5.11 14.62 6.82
CA ILE A 305 4.20 13.55 7.25
C ILE A 305 4.74 12.19 6.81
N VAL A 306 5.30 12.09 5.60
CA VAL A 306 5.95 10.86 5.12
C VAL A 306 7.04 10.39 6.09
N ASN A 307 7.87 11.32 6.58
CA ASN A 307 8.88 11.06 7.60
C ASN A 307 8.29 10.63 8.95
N MET A 308 7.22 11.29 9.40
CA MET A 308 6.51 10.92 10.64
C MET A 308 5.95 9.50 10.53
N PHE A 309 5.32 9.16 9.40
CA PHE A 309 4.83 7.81 9.12
C PHE A 309 5.96 6.77 9.07
N GLY A 310 7.11 7.10 8.48
CA GLY A 310 8.32 6.26 8.53
C GLY A 310 8.70 5.88 9.95
N CYS A 311 8.66 6.85 10.87
CA CYS A 311 8.93 6.64 12.29
C CYS A 311 7.79 5.97 13.09
N GLY A 312 6.65 5.65 12.46
CA GLY A 312 5.47 5.12 13.13
C GLY A 312 4.74 6.15 14.01
N LEU A 313 4.94 7.45 13.75
CA LEU A 313 4.33 8.56 14.48
C LEU A 313 2.97 8.94 13.86
N PRO A 314 1.84 8.79 14.59
CA PRO A 314 0.56 9.30 14.14
C PRO A 314 0.56 10.81 13.98
N VAL A 315 -0.27 11.34 13.09
CA VAL A 315 -0.27 12.78 12.78
C VAL A 315 -1.65 13.41 12.86
N CYS A 316 -1.71 14.67 13.28
CA CYS A 316 -2.77 15.61 12.92
C CYS A 316 -2.26 16.51 11.79
N ALA A 317 -2.97 16.55 10.67
CA ALA A 317 -2.57 17.30 9.48
C ALA A 317 -3.62 18.34 9.08
N TYR A 318 -3.18 19.54 8.72
CA TYR A 318 -4.06 20.60 8.25
C TYR A 318 -4.67 20.24 6.88
N ASN A 319 -5.97 20.38 6.73
CA ASN A 319 -6.72 19.96 5.55
C ASN A 319 -6.44 20.85 4.34
N PHE A 320 -6.07 20.23 3.22
CA PHE A 320 -5.99 20.89 1.92
C PHE A 320 -6.22 19.87 0.79
N TYR A 321 -6.38 20.37 -0.44
CA TYR A 321 -6.97 19.63 -1.57
C TYR A 321 -6.43 18.21 -1.80
N CYS A 322 -5.11 18.01 -1.88
CA CYS A 322 -4.54 16.68 -2.15
C CYS A 322 -4.15 15.87 -0.91
N LEU A 323 -4.35 16.39 0.31
CA LEU A 323 -3.93 15.72 1.55
C LEU A 323 -4.47 14.29 1.69
N SER A 324 -5.70 14.05 1.22
CA SER A 324 -6.38 12.75 1.32
C SER A 324 -5.69 11.59 0.57
N GLU A 325 -4.71 11.92 -0.29
CA GLU A 325 -3.81 10.94 -0.91
C GLU A 325 -2.77 10.39 0.08
N LEU A 326 -2.43 11.15 1.13
CA LEU A 326 -1.48 10.78 2.18
C LEU A 326 -2.18 10.48 3.51
N VAL A 327 -2.97 11.42 4.03
CA VAL A 327 -3.66 11.31 5.32
C VAL A 327 -5.17 11.30 5.14
N ARG A 328 -5.82 10.27 5.65
CA ARG A 328 -7.27 10.11 5.69
C ARG A 328 -7.74 10.10 7.13
N HIS A 329 -8.65 11.04 7.42
CA HIS A 329 -9.18 11.27 8.76
C HIS A 329 -9.74 9.97 9.36
N ASN A 330 -9.34 9.65 10.59
CA ASN A 330 -9.73 8.45 11.33
C ASN A 330 -9.35 7.10 10.66
N GLU A 331 -8.58 7.10 9.57
CA GLU A 331 -8.05 5.87 8.96
C GLU A 331 -6.58 5.65 9.31
N ASN A 332 -5.74 6.65 9.00
CA ASN A 332 -4.29 6.60 9.21
C ASN A 332 -3.70 7.86 9.88
N GLY A 333 -4.57 8.82 10.23
CA GLY A 333 -4.23 10.03 10.97
C GLY A 333 -5.48 10.87 11.22
N LEU A 334 -5.28 12.05 11.81
CA LEU A 334 -6.31 13.05 12.03
C LEU A 334 -6.11 14.23 11.06
N VAL A 335 -7.21 14.87 10.72
CA VAL A 335 -7.24 15.97 9.74
C VAL A 335 -8.06 17.07 10.38
N PHE A 336 -7.56 18.30 10.34
CA PHE A 336 -8.24 19.46 10.92
C PHE A 336 -8.23 20.63 9.94
N ALA A 337 -9.26 21.48 10.01
CA ALA A 337 -9.37 22.69 9.22
C ALA A 337 -9.33 23.98 10.06
N SER A 338 -9.40 23.86 11.39
CA SER A 338 -9.40 24.99 12.32
C SER A 338 -8.62 24.70 13.60
N GLU A 339 -8.25 25.76 14.33
CA GLU A 339 -7.66 25.69 15.67
C GLU A 339 -8.57 24.96 16.67
N ASN A 340 -9.89 25.08 16.53
CA ASN A 340 -10.87 24.43 17.41
C ASN A 340 -10.89 22.91 17.19
N GLU A 341 -10.88 22.48 15.93
CA GLU A 341 -10.79 21.05 15.60
C GLU A 341 -9.47 20.46 16.07
N LEU A 342 -8.36 21.18 15.88
CA LEU A 342 -7.06 20.75 16.39
C LEU A 342 -7.06 20.64 17.92
N ALA A 343 -7.63 21.63 18.63
CA ALA A 343 -7.76 21.59 20.08
C ALA A 343 -8.55 20.37 20.56
N GLN A 344 -9.69 20.08 19.92
CA GLN A 344 -10.49 18.89 20.22
C GLN A 344 -9.73 17.60 19.98
N GLN A 345 -8.99 17.51 18.87
CA GLN A 345 -8.16 16.35 18.55
C GLN A 345 -7.03 16.15 19.56
N LEU A 346 -6.38 17.23 20.01
CA LEU A 346 -5.36 17.17 21.07
C LEU A 346 -5.97 16.70 22.40
N LYS A 347 -7.11 17.28 22.81
CA LYS A 347 -7.82 16.87 24.04
C LYS A 347 -8.24 15.40 23.98
N MET A 348 -8.81 14.95 22.86
CA MET A 348 -9.19 13.55 22.64
C MET A 348 -7.98 12.62 22.68
N TRP A 349 -6.87 13.00 22.02
CA TRP A 349 -5.68 12.16 21.92
C TRP A 349 -4.92 12.03 23.24
N PHE A 350 -5.01 13.02 24.13
CA PHE A 350 -4.30 13.01 25.42
C PHE A 350 -5.21 12.79 26.64
N HIS A 351 -6.52 12.58 26.43
CA HIS A 351 -7.45 12.21 27.50
C HIS A 351 -7.04 10.91 28.19
N ASP A 352 -6.90 10.92 29.52
CA ASP A 352 -6.45 9.77 30.33
C ASP A 352 -5.10 9.16 29.89
N PHE A 353 -4.25 9.94 29.23
CA PHE A 353 -2.97 9.47 28.73
C PHE A 353 -1.99 9.17 29.88
N PRO A 354 -1.19 8.08 29.81
CA PRO A 354 -1.04 7.15 28.69
C PRO A 354 -1.98 5.93 28.73
N ASN A 355 -2.92 5.87 29.68
CA ASN A 355 -3.68 4.67 30.04
C ASN A 355 -5.08 4.61 29.40
N ASN A 356 -5.28 5.24 28.25
CA ASN A 356 -6.55 5.25 27.54
C ASN A 356 -6.58 4.19 26.44
N ASP A 357 -7.36 3.12 26.63
CA ASP A 357 -7.47 2.00 25.68
C ASP A 357 -7.98 2.44 24.30
N ALA A 358 -8.94 3.37 24.24
CA ALA A 358 -9.50 3.85 22.97
C ALA A 358 -8.45 4.62 22.16
N GLN A 359 -7.64 5.42 22.84
CA GLN A 359 -6.52 6.14 22.24
C GLN A 359 -5.44 5.18 21.73
N GLN A 360 -5.10 4.14 22.51
CA GLN A 360 -4.12 3.13 22.12
C GLN A 360 -4.58 2.34 20.90
N GLN A 361 -5.85 1.90 20.87
CA GLN A 361 -6.46 1.24 19.71
C GLN A 361 -6.45 2.13 18.46
N LEU A 362 -6.74 3.43 18.63
CA LEU A 362 -6.70 4.38 17.52
C LEU A 362 -5.26 4.56 17.00
N ARG A 363 -4.27 4.62 17.88
CA ARG A 363 -2.85 4.66 17.54
C ARG A 363 -2.40 3.43 16.75
N GLU A 364 -2.75 2.23 17.23
CA GLU A 364 -2.45 0.97 16.53
C GLU A 364 -3.11 0.92 15.15
N LYS A 365 -4.38 1.35 15.06
CA LYS A 365 -5.10 1.47 13.79
C LYS A 365 -4.36 2.40 12.83
N PHE A 366 -3.94 3.57 13.29
CA PHE A 366 -3.22 4.52 12.45
C PHE A 366 -1.90 3.94 11.98
N GLN A 367 -1.08 3.40 12.88
CA GLN A 367 0.22 2.79 12.56
C GLN A 367 0.11 1.68 11.51
N LYS A 368 -0.95 0.85 11.59
CA LYS A 368 -1.21 -0.20 10.60
C LYS A 368 -1.57 0.34 9.21
N ASN A 369 -2.18 1.53 9.14
CA ASN A 369 -2.72 2.13 7.92
C ASN A 369 -1.87 3.29 7.36
N MET A 370 -0.73 3.64 7.97
CA MET A 370 0.10 4.80 7.55
C MET A 370 0.49 4.76 6.07
N PHE A 371 0.74 3.57 5.51
CA PHE A 371 1.20 3.41 4.13
C PHE A 371 0.16 2.78 3.18
N THR A 372 -1.06 2.50 3.63
CA THR A 372 -2.09 1.94 2.74
C THR A 372 -2.60 2.95 1.70
N SER A 373 -2.44 4.26 1.95
CA SER A 373 -2.84 5.34 1.03
C SER A 373 -1.83 5.59 -0.10
N LEU A 374 -0.53 5.49 0.19
CA LEU A 374 0.58 5.79 -0.74
C LEU A 374 0.96 4.63 -1.65
N VAL A 375 0.68 3.39 -1.24
CA VAL A 375 1.21 2.24 -1.96
C VAL A 375 0.26 1.78 -3.08
N GLN A 376 0.53 2.23 -4.31
CA GLN A 376 0.15 1.47 -5.51
C GLN A 376 1.00 0.19 -5.58
N ARG A 377 0.62 -0.83 -4.79
CA ARG A 377 1.24 -2.17 -4.83
C ARG A 377 0.86 -2.84 -6.16
N ASN A 378 1.86 -3.12 -6.99
CA ASN A 378 1.69 -3.77 -8.30
C ASN A 378 1.96 -5.29 -8.27
N ALA A 379 2.06 -5.91 -7.09
CA ALA A 379 2.80 -7.16 -6.93
C ALA A 379 2.19 -8.11 -5.88
N TRP A 380 0.88 -8.37 -5.96
CA TRP A 380 0.18 -9.30 -5.06
C TRP A 380 0.44 -10.76 -5.45
N CYS A 381 0.81 -11.61 -4.49
CA CYS A 381 1.06 -13.03 -4.71
C CYS A 381 -0.03 -13.86 -4.02
N ASN A 382 -0.81 -14.63 -4.78
CA ASN A 382 -1.88 -15.46 -4.24
C ASN A 382 -1.52 -16.93 -4.43
N GLY A 383 -1.59 -17.69 -3.35
CA GLY A 383 -1.34 -19.13 -3.38
C GLY A 383 -2.49 -19.90 -4.01
N ILE A 384 -2.18 -20.93 -4.78
CA ILE A 384 -3.14 -21.91 -5.29
C ILE A 384 -2.71 -23.29 -4.79
N LEU A 385 -3.57 -23.94 -4.01
CA LEU A 385 -3.26 -25.26 -3.44
C LEU A 385 -3.22 -26.32 -4.55
N THR A 386 -2.12 -27.08 -4.65
CA THR A 386 -2.04 -28.24 -5.54
C THR A 386 -2.93 -29.37 -5.01
N GLN A 387 -3.27 -30.33 -5.86
CA GLN A 387 -4.02 -31.52 -5.45
C GLN A 387 -3.40 -32.77 -6.11
N GLU A 388 -3.69 -33.95 -5.57
CA GLU A 388 -3.23 -35.24 -6.11
C GLU A 388 -3.65 -35.40 -7.57
N ILE A 389 -2.83 -36.07 -8.37
CA ILE A 389 -3.17 -36.35 -9.77
C ILE A 389 -4.49 -37.13 -9.85
N ASP A 390 -5.44 -36.64 -10.65
CA ASP A 390 -6.71 -37.33 -10.86
C ASP A 390 -6.50 -38.66 -11.58
N TYR A 391 -7.44 -39.58 -11.41
CA TYR A 391 -7.37 -40.92 -12.00
C TYR A 391 -7.14 -40.90 -13.52
N ASN A 392 -7.78 -39.98 -14.25
CA ASN A 392 -7.64 -39.92 -15.72
C ASN A 392 -6.26 -39.43 -16.14
N LEU A 393 -5.74 -38.37 -15.49
CA LEU A 393 -4.38 -37.90 -15.73
C LEU A 393 -3.35 -38.96 -15.34
N ASN A 394 -3.51 -39.64 -14.19
CA ASN A 394 -2.56 -40.67 -13.75
C ASN A 394 -2.55 -41.88 -14.70
N LYS A 395 -3.71 -42.27 -15.24
CA LYS A 395 -3.78 -43.35 -16.25
C LYS A 395 -2.94 -43.04 -17.50
N LYS A 396 -2.79 -41.76 -17.85
CA LYS A 396 -2.01 -41.33 -19.02
C LYS A 396 -0.53 -41.05 -18.70
N TYR A 397 -0.26 -40.53 -17.51
CA TYR A 397 1.08 -40.21 -17.01
C TYR A 397 1.38 -41.02 -15.74
N PRO A 398 1.41 -42.37 -15.84
CA PRO A 398 1.47 -43.24 -14.68
C PRO A 398 2.70 -42.94 -13.83
N ASP A 399 2.44 -42.54 -12.58
CA ASP A 399 3.43 -42.29 -11.53
C ASP A 399 4.50 -41.23 -11.89
N GLN A 400 4.24 -40.40 -12.91
CA GLN A 400 5.19 -39.36 -13.34
C GLN A 400 5.08 -38.08 -12.51
N TYR A 401 3.90 -37.78 -11.99
CA TYR A 401 3.59 -36.54 -11.28
C TYR A 401 2.93 -36.84 -9.94
N HIS A 402 3.20 -35.97 -8.97
CA HIS A 402 2.68 -36.08 -7.61
C HIS A 402 1.41 -35.25 -7.42
N SER A 403 1.36 -34.05 -8.01
CA SER A 403 0.23 -33.14 -7.86
C SER A 403 0.03 -32.27 -9.09
N TYR A 404 -1.13 -31.63 -9.23
CA TYR A 404 -1.43 -30.72 -10.33
C TYR A 404 -2.24 -29.49 -9.89
N ILE A 405 -2.27 -28.48 -10.77
CA ILE A 405 -3.20 -27.36 -10.76
C ILE A 405 -3.78 -27.20 -12.17
N ALA A 406 -5.10 -27.15 -12.30
CA ALA A 406 -5.72 -26.78 -13.58
C ALA A 406 -5.42 -25.31 -13.91
N ALA A 407 -5.00 -25.03 -15.14
CA ALA A 407 -4.52 -23.71 -15.53
C ALA A 407 -5.62 -22.63 -15.53
N SER A 408 -6.90 -23.03 -15.55
CA SER A 408 -8.02 -22.11 -15.40
C SER A 408 -8.00 -21.37 -14.06
N TYR A 409 -7.58 -22.00 -12.96
CA TYR A 409 -7.42 -21.32 -11.66
C TYR A 409 -6.26 -20.32 -11.65
N VAL A 410 -5.16 -20.64 -12.34
CA VAL A 410 -4.01 -19.74 -12.53
C VAL A 410 -4.45 -18.49 -13.28
N LYS A 411 -5.12 -18.68 -14.43
CA LYS A 411 -5.68 -17.59 -15.26
C LYS A 411 -6.75 -16.79 -14.53
N PHE A 412 -7.55 -17.42 -13.67
CA PHE A 412 -8.55 -16.75 -12.83
C PHE A 412 -7.90 -15.75 -11.85
N VAL A 413 -6.80 -16.13 -11.21
CA VAL A 413 -6.04 -15.23 -10.32
C VAL A 413 -5.33 -14.12 -11.11
N GLU A 414 -4.69 -14.47 -12.23
CA GLU A 414 -4.01 -13.51 -13.12
C GLU A 414 -4.98 -12.49 -13.72
N GLY A 415 -6.16 -12.94 -14.13
CA GLY A 415 -7.22 -12.11 -14.72
C GLY A 415 -7.71 -11.00 -13.77
N ALA A 416 -7.48 -11.12 -12.46
CA ALA A 416 -7.80 -10.09 -11.47
C ALA A 416 -6.59 -9.26 -11.01
N GLY A 417 -5.41 -9.47 -11.61
CA GLY A 417 -4.20 -8.70 -11.35
C GLY A 417 -3.42 -9.16 -10.11
N ALA A 418 -3.34 -10.47 -9.89
CA ALA A 418 -2.45 -11.10 -8.90
C ALA A 418 -1.55 -12.16 -9.56
N ARG A 419 -0.44 -12.49 -8.92
CA ARG A 419 0.55 -13.45 -9.40
C ARG A 419 0.38 -14.78 -8.67
N PRO A 420 0.17 -15.90 -9.37
CA PRO A 420 -0.07 -17.18 -8.70
C PRO A 420 1.21 -17.82 -8.17
N VAL A 421 1.10 -18.44 -6.99
CA VAL A 421 2.15 -19.24 -6.35
C VAL A 421 1.59 -20.65 -6.08
N PRO A 422 2.17 -21.73 -6.60
CA PRO A 422 1.73 -23.08 -6.25
C PRO A 422 2.03 -23.38 -4.77
N ILE A 423 1.04 -23.86 -4.02
CA ILE A 423 1.21 -24.36 -2.65
C ILE A 423 1.20 -25.88 -2.68
N TRP A 424 2.29 -26.50 -2.23
CA TRP A 424 2.50 -27.95 -2.32
C TRP A 424 1.72 -28.71 -1.26
N ILE A 425 1.03 -29.79 -1.65
CA ILE A 425 0.55 -30.82 -0.73
C ILE A 425 1.70 -31.69 -0.17
N GLY A 426 1.43 -32.39 0.93
CA GLY A 426 2.35 -33.31 1.60
C GLY A 426 3.57 -32.66 2.26
N ALA A 427 3.56 -31.33 2.40
CA ALA A 427 4.55 -30.58 3.16
C ALA A 427 4.19 -30.53 4.66
N ASN A 428 5.15 -30.13 5.51
CA ASN A 428 4.97 -30.02 6.95
C ASN A 428 4.40 -28.66 7.37
N ASP A 429 4.03 -28.52 8.65
CA ASP A 429 3.48 -27.27 9.19
C ASP A 429 4.40 -26.05 9.00
N SER A 430 5.72 -26.24 9.14
CA SER A 430 6.70 -25.16 8.96
C SER A 430 6.68 -24.59 7.54
N TYR A 431 6.51 -25.44 6.51
CA TYR A 431 6.35 -24.97 5.14
C TYR A 431 5.09 -24.12 4.97
N TYR A 432 3.94 -24.57 5.51
CA TYR A 432 2.70 -23.81 5.38
C TYR A 432 2.76 -22.49 6.15
N GLU A 433 3.39 -22.45 7.33
CA GLU A 433 3.60 -21.21 8.08
C GLU A 433 4.49 -20.24 7.31
N ASP A 434 5.58 -20.74 6.73
CA ASP A 434 6.51 -19.97 5.91
C ASP A 434 5.84 -19.39 4.66
N ILE A 435 5.18 -20.21 3.85
CA ILE A 435 4.58 -19.74 2.58
C ILE A 435 3.40 -18.80 2.82
N LEU A 436 2.53 -19.08 3.82
CA LEU A 436 1.43 -18.18 4.20
C LEU A 436 1.94 -16.87 4.79
N SER A 437 3.16 -16.82 5.31
CA SER A 437 3.74 -15.57 5.79
C SER A 437 4.07 -14.59 4.65
N LYS A 438 4.30 -15.12 3.44
CA LYS A 438 4.82 -14.40 2.25
C LYS A 438 3.74 -14.04 1.22
N ILE A 439 2.71 -14.86 1.08
CA ILE A 439 1.60 -14.65 0.14
C ILE A 439 0.44 -13.86 0.76
N ASN A 440 -0.48 -13.37 -0.07
CA ASN A 440 -1.56 -12.48 0.33
C ASN A 440 -2.93 -13.16 0.51
N GLY A 441 -3.07 -14.43 0.11
CA GLY A 441 -4.31 -15.20 0.23
C GLY A 441 -4.17 -16.55 -0.44
N VAL A 442 -5.13 -17.45 -0.20
CA VAL A 442 -5.09 -18.83 -0.74
C VAL A 442 -6.38 -19.20 -1.46
N LEU A 443 -6.24 -19.70 -2.69
CA LEU A 443 -7.30 -20.33 -3.47
C LEU A 443 -7.20 -21.85 -3.32
N TRP A 444 -8.30 -22.46 -2.91
CA TRP A 444 -8.50 -23.91 -2.89
C TRP A 444 -9.31 -24.31 -4.13
N PRO A 445 -8.68 -24.91 -5.15
CA PRO A 445 -9.35 -25.25 -6.39
C PRO A 445 -10.38 -26.38 -6.20
N GLY A 446 -11.26 -26.51 -7.19
CA GLY A 446 -12.07 -27.71 -7.35
C GLY A 446 -11.23 -28.90 -7.83
N GLY A 447 -11.83 -30.09 -7.82
CA GLY A 447 -11.06 -31.32 -8.01
C GLY A 447 -11.91 -32.58 -7.90
N ALA A 448 -11.23 -33.73 -7.92
CA ALA A 448 -11.85 -35.05 -7.77
C ALA A 448 -11.10 -35.94 -6.77
N THR A 449 -10.23 -35.37 -5.96
CA THR A 449 -9.50 -36.10 -4.91
C THR A 449 -10.41 -36.38 -3.70
N TYR A 450 -10.03 -37.39 -2.93
CA TYR A 450 -10.71 -37.74 -1.69
C TYR A 450 -10.08 -37.02 -0.49
N PHE A 451 -10.78 -36.98 0.65
CA PHE A 451 -10.27 -36.37 1.89
C PHE A 451 -9.59 -37.35 2.85
N TYR A 452 -9.58 -38.65 2.54
CA TYR A 452 -8.90 -39.68 3.33
C TYR A 452 -7.41 -39.88 3.06
N PRO A 453 -6.82 -39.53 1.88
CA PRO A 453 -5.38 -39.70 1.66
C PRO A 453 -4.56 -38.88 2.66
N ASN A 454 -3.58 -39.54 3.30
CA ASN A 454 -2.59 -38.87 4.14
C ASN A 454 -1.63 -38.06 3.27
N GLU A 455 -1.10 -36.97 3.82
CA GLU A 455 -0.23 -36.02 3.12
C GLU A 455 -0.89 -35.38 1.89
N GLY A 456 -2.23 -35.43 1.85
CA GLY A 456 -3.03 -35.04 0.69
C GLY A 456 -3.59 -33.62 0.73
N TYR A 457 -4.52 -33.35 -0.17
CA TYR A 457 -5.24 -32.07 -0.30
C TYR A 457 -5.93 -31.66 0.99
N ALA A 458 -6.58 -32.60 1.68
CA ALA A 458 -7.30 -32.34 2.92
C ALA A 458 -6.37 -32.01 4.10
N ASP A 459 -5.18 -32.64 4.16
CA ASP A 459 -4.19 -32.37 5.19
C ASP A 459 -3.59 -30.97 5.03
N ALA A 460 -3.18 -30.63 3.81
CA ALA A 460 -2.70 -29.30 3.47
C ALA A 460 -3.77 -28.23 3.77
N GLY A 461 -5.02 -28.49 3.36
CA GLY A 461 -6.17 -27.64 3.64
C GLY A 461 -6.38 -27.36 5.12
N ALA A 462 -6.30 -28.41 5.96
CA ALA A 462 -6.47 -28.27 7.40
C ALA A 462 -5.33 -27.46 8.06
N ALA A 463 -4.08 -27.65 7.63
CA ALA A 463 -2.94 -26.86 8.09
C ALA A 463 -3.11 -25.38 7.71
N ILE A 464 -3.42 -25.10 6.44
CA ILE A 464 -3.68 -23.75 5.93
C ILE A 464 -4.83 -23.09 6.68
N TYR A 465 -5.95 -23.80 6.90
CA TYR A 465 -7.10 -23.30 7.66
C TYR A 465 -6.71 -22.88 9.08
N ARG A 466 -5.96 -23.73 9.79
CA ARG A 466 -5.49 -23.48 11.16
C ARG A 466 -4.59 -22.24 11.22
N ILE A 467 -3.63 -22.15 10.30
CA ILE A 467 -2.66 -21.05 10.24
C ILE A 467 -3.37 -19.75 9.86
N ALA A 468 -4.16 -19.75 8.79
CA ALA A 468 -4.94 -18.58 8.36
C ALA A 468 -5.90 -18.08 9.45
N LYS A 469 -6.54 -19.00 10.18
CA LYS A 469 -7.40 -18.64 11.32
C LYS A 469 -6.60 -17.97 12.43
N THR A 470 -5.38 -18.44 12.68
CA THR A 470 -4.48 -17.84 13.68
C THR A 470 -4.03 -16.45 13.25
N ILE A 471 -3.69 -16.26 11.96
CA ILE A 471 -3.36 -14.95 11.37
C ILE A 471 -4.53 -13.97 11.57
N ASN A 472 -5.75 -14.36 11.19
CA ASN A 472 -6.92 -13.49 11.34
C ASN A 472 -7.30 -13.21 12.80
N LYS A 473 -7.10 -14.17 13.72
CA LYS A 473 -7.29 -13.93 15.16
C LYS A 473 -6.35 -12.87 15.73
N ARG A 474 -5.18 -12.67 15.15
CA ARG A 474 -4.23 -11.59 15.50
C ARG A 474 -4.59 -10.24 14.87
N GLY A 475 -5.75 -10.15 14.20
CA GLY A 475 -6.20 -8.95 13.51
C GLY A 475 -5.58 -8.75 12.13
N GLU A 476 -4.81 -9.70 11.61
CA GLU A 476 -4.23 -9.63 10.27
C GLU A 476 -5.15 -10.28 9.23
N HIS A 477 -5.59 -9.54 8.21
CA HIS A 477 -6.57 -10.03 7.25
C HIS A 477 -5.95 -11.05 6.28
N PHE A 478 -6.39 -12.32 6.28
CA PHE A 478 -5.85 -13.32 5.35
C PHE A 478 -6.97 -14.18 4.74
N PRO A 479 -7.31 -13.99 3.45
CA PRO A 479 -8.46 -14.65 2.85
C PRO A 479 -8.17 -16.07 2.33
N ILE A 480 -9.20 -16.91 2.40
CA ILE A 480 -9.29 -18.20 1.71
C ILE A 480 -10.51 -18.18 0.80
N LEU A 481 -10.36 -18.59 -0.46
CA LEU A 481 -11.49 -18.89 -1.35
C LEU A 481 -11.47 -20.37 -1.71
N GLY A 482 -12.53 -21.10 -1.39
CA GLY A 482 -12.75 -22.48 -1.83
C GLY A 482 -13.73 -22.54 -3.00
N ILE A 483 -13.33 -23.22 -4.09
CA ILE A 483 -14.18 -23.45 -5.28
C ILE A 483 -14.49 -24.94 -5.38
N CYS A 484 -15.78 -25.31 -5.48
CA CYS A 484 -16.24 -26.71 -5.62
C CYS A 484 -15.63 -27.63 -4.56
N LEU A 485 -14.69 -28.52 -4.90
CA LEU A 485 -13.98 -29.34 -3.90
C LEU A 485 -13.28 -28.51 -2.81
N GLY A 486 -12.81 -27.29 -3.13
CA GLY A 486 -12.28 -26.36 -2.14
C GLY A 486 -13.35 -25.80 -1.20
N PHE A 487 -14.59 -25.61 -1.67
CA PHE A 487 -15.74 -25.27 -0.82
C PHE A 487 -16.08 -26.43 0.13
N GLU A 488 -16.13 -27.66 -0.42
CA GLU A 488 -16.35 -28.88 0.35
C GLU A 488 -15.27 -29.09 1.42
N LEU A 489 -14.01 -28.81 1.06
CA LEU A 489 -12.88 -28.87 1.97
C LEU A 489 -13.02 -27.85 3.11
N LEU A 490 -13.47 -26.63 2.80
CA LEU A 490 -13.67 -25.56 3.79
C LEU A 490 -14.68 -25.95 4.86
N THR A 491 -15.82 -26.49 4.48
CA THR A 491 -16.80 -26.96 5.46
C THR A 491 -16.27 -28.18 6.21
N TYR A 492 -15.59 -29.10 5.53
CA TYR A 492 -15.02 -30.32 6.13
C TYR A 492 -13.98 -30.00 7.22
N VAL A 493 -13.01 -29.13 6.94
CA VAL A 493 -11.98 -28.77 7.94
C VAL A 493 -12.56 -27.89 9.05
N ALA A 494 -13.56 -27.06 8.77
CA ALA A 494 -14.25 -26.28 9.79
C ALA A 494 -15.08 -27.17 10.74
N ALA A 495 -15.57 -28.31 10.25
CA ALA A 495 -16.24 -29.38 10.98
C ALA A 495 -15.27 -30.33 11.70
N ASN A 496 -13.99 -29.95 11.86
CA ASN A 496 -12.95 -30.81 12.43
C ASN A 496 -12.81 -32.15 11.67
N ARG A 497 -12.89 -32.11 10.34
CA ARG A 497 -12.74 -33.27 9.45
C ARG A 497 -13.83 -34.34 9.63
N VAL A 498 -15.02 -33.93 10.07
CA VAL A 498 -16.21 -34.80 10.10
C VAL A 498 -16.89 -34.75 8.74
N GLU A 499 -17.00 -35.91 8.07
CA GLU A 499 -17.69 -36.04 6.79
C GLU A 499 -19.18 -35.70 6.96
N HIS A 500 -19.69 -34.85 6.08
CA HIS A 500 -21.06 -34.33 6.15
C HIS A 500 -21.61 -33.92 4.79
N ARG A 501 -20.98 -34.31 3.70
CA ARG A 501 -21.48 -34.00 2.37
C ARG A 501 -22.54 -35.02 1.96
N SER A 502 -23.57 -34.52 1.30
CA SER A 502 -24.63 -35.32 0.70
C SER A 502 -24.32 -35.64 -0.77
N ASN A 503 -24.77 -36.79 -1.26
CA ASN A 503 -24.66 -37.15 -2.68
C ASN A 503 -25.52 -36.21 -3.53
N CYS A 504 -24.95 -35.71 -4.62
CA CYS A 504 -25.52 -34.65 -5.44
C CYS A 504 -25.35 -34.93 -6.94
N SER A 505 -26.34 -34.53 -7.73
CA SER A 505 -26.44 -34.84 -9.17
C SER A 505 -26.28 -33.59 -10.04
N SER A 506 -25.15 -32.89 -9.91
CA SER A 506 -24.84 -31.63 -10.63
C SER A 506 -23.52 -31.72 -11.40
N GLN A 507 -23.41 -32.67 -12.34
CA GLN A 507 -22.15 -33.01 -13.03
C GLN A 507 -22.01 -32.42 -14.46
N ASN A 508 -22.94 -31.54 -14.88
CA ASN A 508 -22.90 -30.83 -16.17
C ASN A 508 -24.01 -29.76 -16.24
N GLN A 509 -24.21 -28.99 -15.17
CA GLN A 509 -25.43 -28.18 -14.99
C GLN A 509 -25.08 -26.69 -14.82
N PRO A 510 -25.41 -25.84 -15.80
CA PRO A 510 -25.33 -24.39 -15.62
C PRO A 510 -26.58 -23.90 -14.88
N LEU A 511 -26.39 -23.08 -13.84
CA LEU A 511 -27.47 -22.61 -12.97
C LEU A 511 -27.38 -21.10 -12.71
N PRO A 512 -28.51 -20.43 -12.41
CA PRO A 512 -28.51 -19.14 -11.73
C PRO A 512 -28.23 -19.36 -10.24
N LEU A 513 -28.32 -18.32 -9.41
CA LEU A 513 -28.21 -18.38 -7.95
C LEU A 513 -29.52 -17.96 -7.31
N GLU A 514 -30.03 -18.79 -6.41
CA GLU A 514 -31.19 -18.47 -5.58
C GLU A 514 -30.68 -17.75 -4.31
N PHE A 515 -30.60 -16.40 -4.34
CA PHE A 515 -30.10 -15.62 -3.21
C PHE A 515 -31.06 -15.64 -2.01
N LYS A 516 -30.50 -15.76 -0.80
CA LYS A 516 -31.23 -15.54 0.46
C LYS A 516 -31.49 -14.05 0.66
N PRO A 517 -32.57 -13.63 1.33
CA PRO A 517 -32.95 -12.21 1.46
C PRO A 517 -31.85 -11.29 2.02
N ASP A 518 -30.97 -11.80 2.88
CA ASP A 518 -29.92 -11.02 3.54
C ASP A 518 -28.52 -11.19 2.93
N PHE A 519 -28.41 -11.72 1.70
CA PHE A 519 -27.14 -11.93 1.01
C PHE A 519 -26.29 -10.65 0.91
N ARG A 520 -26.91 -9.46 0.84
CA ARG A 520 -26.23 -8.16 0.82
C ARG A 520 -25.55 -7.77 2.15
N LYS A 521 -25.78 -8.50 3.24
CA LYS A 521 -25.01 -8.33 4.48
C LYS A 521 -23.64 -9.03 4.43
N SER A 522 -23.40 -9.86 3.40
CA SER A 522 -22.15 -10.60 3.24
C SER A 522 -21.01 -9.73 2.71
N ASN A 523 -19.76 -10.10 2.99
CA ASN A 523 -18.63 -9.46 2.31
C ASN A 523 -18.62 -9.80 0.82
N LEU A 524 -18.98 -11.04 0.46
CA LEU A 524 -18.99 -11.52 -0.92
C LEU A 524 -19.94 -10.74 -1.83
N PHE A 525 -21.06 -10.21 -1.33
CA PHE A 525 -22.07 -9.54 -2.15
C PHE A 525 -22.52 -8.15 -1.69
N LYS A 526 -22.08 -7.63 -0.53
CA LYS A 526 -22.50 -6.29 -0.07
C LYS A 526 -22.27 -5.20 -1.11
N ASN A 527 -21.13 -5.25 -1.80
CA ASN A 527 -20.73 -4.30 -2.82
C ASN A 527 -20.90 -4.84 -4.24
N ALA A 528 -21.64 -5.94 -4.43
CA ALA A 528 -21.91 -6.48 -5.76
C ALA A 528 -22.66 -5.45 -6.61
N PRO A 529 -22.17 -5.10 -7.81
CA PRO A 529 -22.94 -4.27 -8.74
C PRO A 529 -24.33 -4.88 -9.01
N TRP A 530 -25.33 -4.03 -9.26
CA TRP A 530 -26.70 -4.50 -9.46
C TRP A 530 -26.82 -5.41 -10.70
N ASP A 531 -26.11 -5.07 -11.78
CA ASP A 531 -26.00 -5.91 -12.99
C ASP A 531 -25.45 -7.31 -12.70
N VAL A 532 -24.44 -7.41 -11.82
CA VAL A 532 -23.85 -8.70 -11.43
C VAL A 532 -24.87 -9.55 -10.67
N VAL A 533 -25.66 -8.94 -9.80
CA VAL A 533 -26.68 -9.65 -9.01
C VAL A 533 -27.83 -10.11 -9.91
N GLU A 534 -28.32 -9.24 -10.80
CA GLU A 534 -29.37 -9.56 -11.77
C GLU A 534 -28.96 -10.75 -12.66
N ILE A 535 -27.76 -10.68 -13.28
CA ILE A 535 -27.21 -11.77 -14.09
C ILE A 535 -27.13 -13.07 -13.30
N LEU A 536 -26.65 -13.03 -12.05
CA LEU A 536 -26.56 -14.21 -11.21
C LEU A 536 -27.93 -14.80 -10.86
N GLN A 537 -28.98 -13.98 -10.73
CA GLN A 537 -30.34 -14.45 -10.38
C GLN A 537 -31.10 -15.00 -11.58
N GLU A 538 -30.92 -14.42 -12.76
CA GLU A 538 -31.79 -14.66 -13.91
C GLU A 538 -31.17 -15.58 -14.96
N GLU A 539 -29.84 -15.68 -15.02
CA GLU A 539 -29.15 -16.41 -16.08
C GLU A 539 -28.39 -17.64 -15.59
N ASN A 540 -28.33 -18.68 -16.43
CA ASN A 540 -27.57 -19.91 -16.16
C ASN A 540 -26.06 -19.70 -16.39
N VAL A 541 -25.43 -18.89 -15.55
CA VAL A 541 -24.03 -18.44 -15.69
C VAL A 541 -23.06 -19.14 -14.74
N THR A 542 -23.53 -19.97 -13.82
CA THR A 542 -22.67 -20.70 -12.87
C THR A 542 -22.51 -22.17 -13.28
N ALA A 543 -21.28 -22.59 -13.57
CA ALA A 543 -20.98 -23.94 -14.02
C ALA A 543 -20.87 -24.94 -12.85
N ASN A 544 -21.78 -25.91 -12.75
CA ASN A 544 -21.77 -26.91 -11.67
C ASN A 544 -21.27 -28.28 -12.17
N TYR A 545 -20.23 -28.78 -11.52
CA TYR A 545 -19.52 -30.04 -11.82
C TYR A 545 -19.12 -30.81 -10.56
N HIS A 546 -20.08 -31.18 -9.72
CA HIS A 546 -19.84 -31.85 -8.44
C HIS A 546 -20.75 -33.07 -8.24
N ARG A 547 -20.23 -34.04 -7.46
CA ARG A 547 -20.96 -35.25 -7.04
C ARG A 547 -21.43 -35.19 -5.60
N TYR A 548 -20.91 -34.24 -4.85
CA TYR A 548 -21.20 -34.00 -3.46
C TYR A 548 -21.69 -32.56 -3.31
N CYS A 549 -22.51 -32.34 -2.29
CA CYS A 549 -23.10 -31.07 -1.94
C CYS A 549 -23.11 -30.91 -0.42
N VAL A 550 -23.24 -29.67 0.04
CA VAL A 550 -23.51 -29.35 1.44
C VAL A 550 -24.88 -28.67 1.50
N THR A 551 -25.77 -29.18 2.34
CA THR A 551 -27.12 -28.65 2.55
C THR A 551 -27.18 -27.81 3.85
N GLU A 552 -28.19 -26.93 3.97
CA GLU A 552 -28.49 -26.26 5.25
C GLU A 552 -29.24 -27.16 6.22
N GLU A 553 -29.79 -28.28 5.73
CA GLU A 553 -30.63 -29.18 6.51
C GLU A 553 -29.89 -29.83 7.69
N ALA A 554 -30.68 -30.46 8.56
CA ALA A 554 -30.22 -31.21 9.72
C ALA A 554 -29.17 -32.29 9.39
N SER A 555 -29.06 -32.72 8.13
CA SER A 555 -28.12 -33.73 7.64
C SER A 555 -26.67 -33.23 7.50
N ASP A 556 -26.46 -31.94 7.20
CA ASP A 556 -25.14 -31.44 6.81
C ASP A 556 -24.65 -30.31 7.74
N LEU A 557 -24.82 -29.02 7.40
CA LEU A 557 -24.25 -27.90 8.19
C LEU A 557 -24.72 -27.87 9.65
N HIS A 558 -26.00 -28.15 9.89
CA HIS A 558 -26.57 -28.15 11.23
C HIS A 558 -26.02 -29.33 12.05
N ARG A 559 -25.84 -30.51 11.44
CA ARG A 559 -25.31 -31.71 12.10
C ARG A 559 -23.91 -31.51 12.68
N VAL A 560 -23.08 -30.73 12.00
CA VAL A 560 -21.68 -30.48 12.40
C VAL A 560 -21.48 -29.12 13.08
N ASN A 561 -22.56 -28.48 13.57
CA ASN A 561 -22.51 -27.21 14.30
C ASN A 561 -21.77 -26.10 13.54
N LEU A 562 -22.01 -26.01 12.23
CA LEU A 562 -21.43 -24.99 11.36
C LEU A 562 -22.40 -23.87 10.98
N SER A 563 -23.69 -24.05 11.25
CA SER A 563 -24.75 -23.04 10.98
C SER A 563 -24.45 -21.68 11.63
N ASP A 564 -23.84 -21.68 12.82
CA ASP A 564 -23.46 -20.44 13.50
C ASP A 564 -22.14 -19.84 13.01
N LYS A 565 -21.29 -20.63 12.34
CA LYS A 565 -19.96 -20.19 11.88
C LYS A 565 -19.99 -19.59 10.48
N PHE A 566 -20.91 -20.08 9.63
CA PHE A 566 -21.02 -19.64 8.25
C PHE A 566 -22.34 -18.93 7.99
N ARG A 567 -22.30 -17.91 7.13
CA ARG A 567 -23.45 -17.28 6.52
C ARG A 567 -23.63 -17.92 5.15
N VAL A 568 -24.83 -18.38 4.84
CA VAL A 568 -25.21 -18.86 3.51
C VAL A 568 -25.80 -17.69 2.74
N MET A 569 -25.36 -17.47 1.50
CA MET A 569 -25.85 -16.36 0.67
C MET A 569 -26.71 -16.81 -0.50
N SER A 570 -26.48 -18.01 -1.04
CA SER A 570 -27.32 -18.55 -2.10
C SER A 570 -27.41 -20.07 -2.08
N LEU A 571 -28.50 -20.55 -2.66
CA LEU A 571 -28.86 -21.95 -2.80
C LEU A 571 -29.06 -22.30 -4.28
N ASN A 572 -29.12 -23.59 -4.57
CA ASN A 572 -29.58 -24.14 -5.84
C ASN A 572 -30.14 -25.55 -5.65
N ARG A 573 -30.69 -26.14 -6.73
CA ARG A 573 -31.16 -27.52 -6.76
C ARG A 573 -30.43 -28.34 -7.81
N ASP A 574 -30.06 -29.57 -7.44
CA ASP A 574 -29.47 -30.52 -8.38
C ASP A 574 -30.51 -31.05 -9.37
N THR A 575 -30.09 -31.87 -10.33
CA THR A 575 -31.01 -32.45 -11.33
C THR A 575 -32.09 -33.38 -10.76
N LYS A 576 -31.98 -33.78 -9.48
CA LYS A 576 -32.97 -34.59 -8.75
C LYS A 576 -33.80 -33.76 -7.77
N GLY A 577 -33.59 -32.45 -7.70
CA GLY A 577 -34.31 -31.52 -6.83
C GLY A 577 -33.72 -31.36 -5.42
N LEU A 578 -32.58 -31.98 -5.11
CA LEU A 578 -31.89 -31.79 -3.83
C LEU A 578 -31.38 -30.35 -3.74
N GLU A 579 -31.84 -29.62 -2.73
CA GLU A 579 -31.36 -28.27 -2.44
C GLU A 579 -29.97 -28.31 -1.83
N PHE A 580 -29.07 -27.45 -2.29
CA PHE A 580 -27.71 -27.34 -1.79
C PHE A 580 -27.24 -25.90 -1.73
N ILE A 581 -26.19 -25.67 -0.94
CA ILE A 581 -25.58 -24.36 -0.77
C ILE A 581 -24.62 -24.07 -1.92
N SER A 582 -24.87 -22.96 -2.61
CA SER A 582 -24.04 -22.52 -3.73
C SER A 582 -22.98 -21.51 -3.31
N THR A 583 -23.26 -20.68 -2.31
CA THR A 583 -22.29 -19.73 -1.75
C THR A 583 -22.43 -19.59 -0.23
N LEU A 584 -21.27 -19.54 0.45
CA LEU A 584 -21.18 -19.26 1.89
C LEU A 584 -19.92 -18.48 2.25
N GLU A 585 -19.94 -17.82 3.41
CA GLU A 585 -18.76 -17.16 3.98
C GLU A 585 -18.70 -17.33 5.49
N HIS A 586 -17.50 -17.38 6.06
CA HIS A 586 -17.30 -17.46 7.50
C HIS A 586 -17.64 -16.12 8.15
N LYS A 587 -18.42 -16.13 9.23
CA LYS A 587 -18.93 -14.89 9.86
C LYS A 587 -17.81 -14.02 10.46
N ASN A 588 -16.73 -14.64 10.95
CA ASN A 588 -15.64 -13.95 11.66
C ASN A 588 -14.30 -13.88 10.89
N TYR A 589 -14.16 -14.60 9.78
CA TYR A 589 -12.89 -14.70 9.06
C TYR A 589 -13.17 -14.53 7.57
N PRO A 590 -12.24 -13.99 6.77
CA PRO A 590 -12.42 -13.80 5.33
C PRO A 590 -12.26 -15.12 4.57
N PHE A 591 -13.02 -16.14 4.96
CA PHE A 591 -13.04 -17.46 4.33
C PHE A 591 -14.34 -17.61 3.57
N TYR A 592 -14.22 -17.83 2.27
CA TYR A 592 -15.32 -17.81 1.31
C TYR A 592 -15.39 -19.15 0.60
N GLY A 593 -16.60 -19.61 0.31
CA GLY A 593 -16.82 -20.83 -0.44
C GLY A 593 -17.86 -20.59 -1.53
N ILE A 594 -17.58 -21.12 -2.72
CA ILE A 594 -18.51 -21.20 -3.85
C ILE A 594 -18.52 -22.63 -4.41
N GLN A 595 -19.69 -23.22 -4.60
CA GLN A 595 -19.82 -24.62 -5.05
C GLN A 595 -19.61 -24.77 -6.57
N PHE A 596 -19.93 -23.74 -7.33
CA PHE A 596 -19.77 -23.68 -8.79
C PHE A 596 -18.39 -23.18 -9.21
N HIS A 597 -18.10 -23.27 -10.52
CA HIS A 597 -16.80 -22.99 -11.12
C HIS A 597 -16.80 -21.72 -11.99
N PRO A 598 -16.56 -20.52 -11.43
CA PRO A 598 -16.51 -19.29 -12.21
C PRO A 598 -15.32 -19.26 -13.18
N GLU A 599 -14.21 -19.93 -12.87
CA GLU A 599 -13.01 -19.97 -13.71
C GLU A 599 -13.24 -20.67 -15.06
N LYS A 600 -14.18 -21.62 -15.11
CA LYS A 600 -14.48 -22.40 -16.32
C LYS A 600 -15.05 -21.53 -17.44
N ASN A 601 -15.87 -20.54 -17.09
CA ASN A 601 -16.58 -19.68 -18.05
C ASN A 601 -15.64 -19.00 -19.06
N LEU A 602 -14.45 -18.59 -18.62
CA LEU A 602 -13.46 -17.90 -19.46
C LEU A 602 -12.40 -18.85 -20.04
N TYR A 603 -12.07 -19.93 -19.33
CA TYR A 603 -10.79 -20.62 -19.55
C TYR A 603 -10.90 -22.11 -19.89
N GLU A 604 -12.07 -22.74 -19.82
CA GLU A 604 -12.24 -24.17 -20.11
C GLU A 604 -13.19 -24.42 -21.29
N TRP A 605 -12.68 -24.99 -22.39
CA TRP A 605 -13.42 -25.14 -23.66
C TRP A 605 -13.51 -26.60 -24.12
N VAL A 606 -13.38 -27.56 -23.20
CA VAL A 606 -13.48 -28.99 -23.52
C VAL A 606 -14.89 -29.30 -24.06
N THR A 607 -14.98 -29.89 -25.25
CA THR A 607 -16.26 -30.19 -25.91
C THR A 607 -17.12 -31.18 -25.13
N GLY A 608 -18.45 -31.05 -25.23
CA GLY A 608 -19.40 -31.93 -24.53
C GLY A 608 -19.68 -31.52 -23.07
N LYS A 609 -19.15 -30.36 -22.65
CA LYS A 609 -19.42 -29.74 -21.35
C LYS A 609 -20.35 -28.56 -21.53
N ASN A 610 -21.38 -28.47 -20.69
CA ASN A 610 -22.36 -27.39 -20.67
C ASN A 610 -21.84 -26.20 -19.83
N ILE A 611 -20.72 -25.63 -20.25
CA ILE A 611 -20.09 -24.47 -19.59
C ILE A 611 -20.60 -23.18 -20.26
N PRO A 612 -21.08 -22.19 -19.49
CA PRO A 612 -21.55 -20.94 -20.06
C PRO A 612 -20.36 -20.04 -20.44
N HIS A 613 -20.30 -19.65 -21.71
CA HIS A 613 -19.23 -18.80 -22.28
C HIS A 613 -19.70 -17.42 -22.74
N GLY A 614 -20.97 -17.08 -22.50
CA GLY A 614 -21.54 -15.79 -22.89
C GLY A 614 -20.88 -14.60 -22.19
N ARG A 615 -21.13 -13.39 -22.69
CA ARG A 615 -20.61 -12.13 -22.13
C ARG A 615 -20.91 -11.99 -20.63
N ASN A 616 -22.11 -12.39 -20.21
CA ASN A 616 -22.55 -12.30 -18.83
C ASN A 616 -21.83 -13.35 -17.95
N ALA A 617 -21.63 -14.56 -18.45
CA ALA A 617 -20.82 -15.58 -17.77
C ALA A 617 -19.36 -15.15 -17.57
N ALA A 618 -18.77 -14.47 -18.56
CA ALA A 618 -17.46 -13.84 -18.45
C ALA A 618 -17.41 -12.73 -17.39
N ARG A 619 -18.44 -11.86 -17.35
CA ARG A 619 -18.60 -10.80 -16.35
C ARG A 619 -18.67 -11.38 -14.93
N ILE A 620 -19.40 -12.47 -14.73
CA ILE A 620 -19.50 -13.16 -13.44
C ILE A 620 -18.18 -13.81 -13.04
N SER A 621 -17.47 -14.45 -13.98
CA SER A 621 -16.13 -15.00 -13.74
C SER A 621 -15.19 -13.92 -13.18
N GLN A 622 -15.14 -12.77 -13.86
CA GLN A 622 -14.30 -11.65 -13.47
C GLN A 622 -14.72 -11.05 -12.11
N TYR A 623 -16.01 -11.04 -11.77
CA TYR A 623 -16.48 -10.57 -10.48
C TYR A 623 -15.87 -11.36 -9.31
N PHE A 624 -15.97 -12.69 -9.34
CA PHE A 624 -15.43 -13.54 -8.28
C PHE A 624 -13.91 -13.47 -8.19
N ALA A 625 -13.22 -13.39 -9.33
CA ALA A 625 -11.77 -13.21 -9.38
C ALA A 625 -11.35 -11.89 -8.71
N ASN A 626 -12.00 -10.78 -9.10
CA ASN A 626 -11.74 -9.46 -8.55
C ASN A 626 -12.05 -9.41 -7.05
N PHE A 627 -13.15 -10.03 -6.62
CA PHE A 627 -13.50 -10.10 -5.21
C PHE A 627 -12.36 -10.75 -4.40
N PHE A 628 -11.94 -11.95 -4.78
CA PHE A 628 -10.90 -12.68 -4.05
C PHE A 628 -9.57 -11.92 -4.01
N VAL A 629 -9.13 -11.38 -5.15
CA VAL A 629 -7.89 -10.60 -5.18
C VAL A 629 -8.03 -9.31 -4.38
N ASN A 630 -9.20 -8.66 -4.36
CA ASN A 630 -9.44 -7.49 -3.52
C ASN A 630 -9.40 -7.81 -2.02
N GLU A 631 -9.86 -8.98 -1.58
CA GLU A 631 -9.67 -9.44 -0.21
C GLU A 631 -8.17 -9.65 0.08
N ALA A 632 -7.42 -10.25 -0.86
CA ALA A 632 -5.98 -10.49 -0.69
C ALA A 632 -5.18 -9.17 -0.57
N ARG A 633 -5.62 -8.10 -1.24
CA ARG A 633 -5.04 -6.75 -1.17
C ARG A 633 -5.10 -6.11 0.23
N LYS A 634 -5.86 -6.67 1.18
CA LYS A 634 -6.05 -6.11 2.53
C LYS A 634 -5.00 -6.52 3.55
N ASN A 635 -4.00 -7.33 3.18
CA ASN A 635 -2.79 -7.52 4.01
C ASN A 635 -1.53 -7.13 3.26
N LEU A 636 -0.43 -6.96 4.01
CA LEU A 636 0.81 -6.41 3.50
C LEU A 636 1.94 -7.43 3.34
N ARG A 637 1.61 -8.73 3.34
CA ARG A 637 2.57 -9.84 3.26
C ARG A 637 3.36 -9.79 1.95
N ARG A 638 4.63 -10.20 2.00
CA ARG A 638 5.55 -10.26 0.87
C ARG A 638 6.65 -11.30 1.10
N PHE A 639 7.24 -11.78 0.01
CA PHE A 639 8.51 -12.51 0.04
C PHE A 639 9.64 -11.61 0.57
N ALA A 640 10.67 -12.21 1.15
CA ALA A 640 11.78 -11.46 1.75
C ALA A 640 12.66 -10.80 0.67
N SER A 641 12.77 -11.44 -0.50
CA SER A 641 13.51 -10.92 -1.64
C SER A 641 12.75 -11.12 -2.96
N LYS A 642 13.07 -10.28 -3.95
CA LYS A 642 12.54 -10.42 -5.31
C LYS A 642 12.94 -11.76 -5.94
N GLN A 643 14.15 -12.24 -5.64
CA GLN A 643 14.65 -13.51 -6.18
C GLN A 643 13.86 -14.71 -5.62
N GLU A 644 13.59 -14.70 -4.32
CA GLU A 644 12.75 -15.72 -3.68
C GLU A 644 11.32 -15.72 -4.25
N GLU A 645 10.77 -14.53 -4.44
CA GLU A 645 9.47 -14.35 -5.09
C GLU A 645 9.49 -14.94 -6.51
N GLU A 646 10.42 -14.49 -7.36
CA GLU A 646 10.56 -14.93 -8.76
C GLU A 646 10.68 -16.46 -8.85
N ARG A 647 11.43 -17.11 -7.95
CA ARG A 647 11.55 -18.58 -7.88
C ARG A 647 10.28 -19.29 -7.44
N SER A 648 9.43 -18.61 -6.65
CA SER A 648 8.20 -19.19 -6.09
C SER A 648 6.99 -19.06 -7.02
N LEU A 649 7.07 -18.26 -8.08
CA LEU A 649 5.95 -18.02 -8.99
C LEU A 649 5.62 -19.23 -9.88
N ILE A 650 4.35 -19.34 -10.28
CA ILE A 650 3.87 -20.37 -11.21
C ILE A 650 4.60 -20.34 -12.58
N TYR A 651 5.19 -19.20 -12.95
CA TYR A 651 5.88 -18.98 -14.21
C TYR A 651 7.12 -19.88 -14.41
N ASN A 652 7.64 -20.48 -13.35
CA ASN A 652 8.76 -21.42 -13.41
C ASN A 652 8.36 -22.82 -13.88
N TYR A 653 7.06 -23.09 -14.05
CA TYR A 653 6.55 -24.44 -14.33
C TYR A 653 5.90 -24.51 -15.72
N PRO A 654 6.16 -25.59 -16.48
CA PRO A 654 5.54 -25.76 -17.79
C PRO A 654 4.06 -26.13 -17.67
N ILE A 655 3.25 -25.55 -18.55
CA ILE A 655 1.84 -25.89 -18.72
C ILE A 655 1.69 -27.00 -19.77
N THR A 656 0.87 -28.02 -19.50
CA THR A 656 0.61 -29.13 -20.42
C THR A 656 -0.80 -29.04 -20.99
N TYR A 657 -0.96 -29.25 -22.31
CA TYR A 657 -2.27 -29.36 -22.95
C TYR A 657 -2.84 -30.77 -22.74
N THR A 658 -3.79 -30.90 -21.82
CA THR A 658 -4.32 -32.15 -21.27
C THR A 658 -5.63 -32.61 -21.91
N ALA A 659 -6.34 -31.74 -22.63
CA ALA A 659 -7.62 -32.11 -23.26
C ALA A 659 -7.48 -33.18 -24.35
N LEU A 660 -6.34 -33.24 -25.06
CA LEU A 660 -6.06 -34.30 -26.04
C LEU A 660 -5.99 -35.70 -25.40
N GLN A 661 -5.83 -35.76 -24.08
CA GLN A 661 -5.71 -36.97 -23.30
C GLN A 661 -6.99 -37.25 -22.49
N ASN A 662 -8.14 -36.73 -22.93
CA ASN A 662 -9.45 -36.88 -22.28
C ASN A 662 -9.51 -36.33 -20.84
N SER A 663 -8.64 -35.38 -20.49
CA SER A 663 -8.79 -34.64 -19.23
C SER A 663 -10.05 -33.78 -19.23
N THR A 664 -10.58 -33.51 -18.05
CA THR A 664 -11.68 -32.56 -17.85
C THR A 664 -11.24 -31.10 -17.96
N TYR A 665 -9.93 -30.85 -18.03
CA TYR A 665 -9.32 -29.53 -18.19
C TYR A 665 -8.58 -29.43 -19.51
N LEU A 666 -8.61 -28.24 -20.13
CA LEU A 666 -7.80 -27.91 -21.30
C LEU A 666 -6.33 -28.05 -21.00
N GLN A 667 -5.87 -27.41 -19.92
CA GLN A 667 -4.46 -27.35 -19.56
C GLN A 667 -4.26 -27.54 -18.07
N CYS A 668 -3.19 -28.25 -17.71
CA CYS A 668 -2.78 -28.43 -16.32
C CYS A 668 -1.28 -28.14 -16.16
N TYR A 669 -0.93 -27.53 -15.03
CA TYR A 669 0.43 -27.59 -14.49
C TYR A 669 0.53 -28.89 -13.68
N MET A 670 1.51 -29.73 -14.00
CA MET A 670 1.73 -31.01 -13.33
C MET A 670 3.11 -31.00 -12.68
N PHE A 671 3.18 -31.46 -11.44
CA PHE A 671 4.34 -31.26 -10.57
C PHE A 671 4.85 -32.57 -10.01
N LYS A 672 6.18 -32.72 -10.01
CA LYS A 672 6.90 -33.83 -9.39
C LYS A 672 7.16 -33.53 -7.91
N LYS A 673 7.42 -34.58 -7.12
CA LYS A 673 7.80 -34.40 -5.70
C LYS A 673 9.12 -33.61 -5.55
N SER A 674 10.02 -33.69 -6.53
CA SER A 674 11.28 -32.92 -6.58
C SER A 674 11.08 -31.41 -6.75
N ASP A 675 9.99 -30.99 -7.40
CA ASP A 675 9.71 -29.58 -7.69
C ASP A 675 9.50 -28.77 -6.40
N ARG A 676 9.05 -29.44 -5.34
CA ARG A 676 8.97 -28.90 -3.98
C ARG A 676 10.35 -28.65 -3.36
N ASN A 677 11.29 -29.58 -3.56
CA ASN A 677 12.58 -29.59 -2.86
C ASN A 677 13.60 -28.60 -3.46
N GLY A 678 13.40 -28.18 -4.72
CA GLY A 678 14.23 -27.16 -5.38
C GLY A 678 14.10 -25.75 -4.80
N LEU A 679 13.08 -25.51 -3.95
CA LEU A 679 12.88 -24.23 -3.24
C LEU A 679 13.54 -24.20 -1.85
N THR A 680 13.94 -25.36 -1.30
CA THR A 680 14.50 -25.49 0.06
C THR A 680 16.03 -25.63 0.10
N MET A 681 16.69 -25.91 -1.03
CA MET A 681 18.15 -25.99 -1.10
C MET A 681 18.72 -24.60 -1.43
N ASP A 682 19.02 -23.80 -0.41
CA ASP A 682 20.01 -22.69 -0.49
C ASP A 682 20.35 -22.07 0.89
N ASN A 683 19.73 -22.51 2.00
CA ASN A 683 20.09 -22.05 3.36
C ASN A 683 21.20 -22.88 4.04
N ALA A 684 22.05 -23.56 3.27
CA ALA A 684 23.17 -24.33 3.81
C ALA A 684 24.40 -24.25 2.90
N VAL A 685 25.00 -23.06 2.80
CA VAL A 685 26.45 -22.86 2.59
C VAL A 685 26.88 -21.63 3.38
#